data_AF-A0A4Q9M3Z2-F1
#
_entry.id   AF-A0A4Q9M3Z2-F1
#
_cell.length_a   1.000
_cell.length_b   1.000
_cell.length_c   1.000
_cell.angle_alpha   90.00
_cell.angle_beta   90.00
_cell.angle_gamma   90.00
#
_symmetry.space_group_name_H-M   'P 1'
#
loop_
_entity.id
_entity.type
_entity.pdbx_description
1 polymer ?
#
loop_
_entity_poly.entity_id
_entity_poly.type
_entity_poly.pdbx_seq_one_letter_code
_entity_poly.pdbx_strand_id
1 'polypeptide(L)'
;MEWQYSGSMTKSGGELQRLVDDVLLDDRFKAEELRGFSVEREQRRLDDFQATHGAFATKDGWREASVMLHLPKPGLQQEDEEHAPAFVVDKVWVRSLLEVVKTGFRDISARKYHWFPQRLFRTRATPENPNANPERLFTDIYNSNAMIREHEELQKRPRNPDDAPDVEYVIGGILAYSDSTHLTNFGTASLWPIYMFFANLSKYLRFKPTMFAAHHLAYVPSLPASLLRFYEDTFGVPASAAVIRLLKYDLMQKVWLLLLDAEFMHAVTHGILIVCGDGITRRVFPRIFLYSADYPEKCLLACLKTLARCACPDCTTDKCDFWKMGMKSDMAAREKNARKDTGIFHDAIARVRRWIFEDGTVPDGTHVQKTKLGFFSMAPVRSAFSQRFASLGYSAYKLFVPDLMHEFELGVWKGTFTHLVRILIAEGRDGVQKLDERFSMTPTFGRATIRRFVDSVSAMKKLAARDFEQMLKCSIPCFENLLPERANSIVLTMLFELAMWHAFAKLQLHSESTVTAFEGSTSTLGQAMRAFLRRVCPDYATQELPKETQSRQRRKARRATASGPNGPNVRVSAKVKKFSVLNTPKYHRLGDYARSIAELGTSDNWSTQAGEFEHRRVKQFYRRTNKNRTFGRQIALEVRRANIINRIAQAQGEAVRPRHKRRKQKARATRGRRLHLRFDDSQPLPQTLPDQHYHISNDKRYPVKLEDFLYENEGDPACENFTWELKAHLLRRLPGGDALSPDYMPTLDDIFSVRIENDKLYQHKVLRINYTTYDMRRDQDSINPRTHPDIMLLAPEGAAHPYLYARVIGIFHVEAYRAGESFDGAYDTDTQTIHVLWVRWFDLDPHAPGGFKARRLPRLRWPALDDDAFGFVSPDQVLRAAHLMPAFAHGQSDVALPGYSVARREEDEDLDWKYHYVGIFADRDMFMRYWGGAVGHQRGNTGKPRPAPVAPEPITPLTGDGYDDEDEEEPENEADIPGEHSDDALEPPLGSEDDNEHTESEDTDDDAALGPEDGEVPMDEDELELDRAGFAPM
;
A
#
# COMPACT_ATOMS: atom_id res chain seq x y z
N MET A 1 28.67 -5.84 27.35
CA MET A 1 27.58 -6.70 27.87
C MET A 1 26.72 -5.98 28.89
N GLU A 2 27.25 -5.46 30.00
CA GLU A 2 26.43 -4.73 30.99
C GLU A 2 25.59 -3.59 30.40
N TRP A 3 26.17 -2.74 29.53
CA TRP A 3 25.43 -1.66 28.83
C TRP A 3 24.21 -2.13 28.03
N GLN A 4 24.23 -3.37 27.51
CA GLN A 4 23.12 -3.97 26.77
C GLN A 4 21.99 -4.36 27.74
N TYR A 5 22.33 -4.95 28.89
CA TYR A 5 21.37 -5.48 29.85
C TYR A 5 20.89 -4.48 30.90
N SER A 6 21.60 -3.37 31.12
CA SER A 6 21.24 -2.33 32.09
C SER A 6 20.38 -1.19 31.50
N GLY A 7 20.00 -1.28 30.22
CA GLY A 7 19.26 -0.25 29.49
C GLY A 7 17.84 -0.66 29.05
N SER A 8 17.31 0.04 28.04
CA SER A 8 16.04 -0.34 27.38
C SER A 8 16.10 -1.77 26.85
N MET A 9 15.00 -2.52 26.98
CA MET A 9 14.82 -3.87 26.42
C MET A 9 14.98 -3.92 24.88
N THR A 10 15.06 -2.75 24.22
CA THR A 10 15.27 -2.62 22.78
C THR A 10 16.73 -2.82 22.34
N LYS A 11 17.70 -2.90 23.26
CA LYS A 11 19.14 -3.06 22.91
C LYS A 11 19.45 -4.50 22.49
N SER A 12 19.36 -4.77 21.19
CA SER A 12 19.65 -6.10 20.65
C SER A 12 21.17 -6.40 20.61
N GLY A 13 21.53 -7.68 20.54
CA GLY A 13 22.94 -8.06 20.31
C GLY A 13 23.48 -7.52 18.98
N GLY A 14 22.61 -7.35 17.99
CA GLY A 14 22.95 -6.74 16.70
C GLY A 14 23.23 -5.24 16.80
N GLU A 15 22.48 -4.50 17.63
CA GLU A 15 22.76 -3.08 17.91
C GLU A 15 24.08 -2.90 18.65
N LEU A 16 24.37 -3.75 19.65
CA LEU A 16 25.67 -3.73 20.33
C LEU A 16 26.81 -4.01 19.34
N GLN A 17 26.65 -4.99 18.46
CA GLN A 17 27.66 -5.29 17.46
C GLN A 17 27.84 -4.16 16.44
N ARG A 18 26.75 -3.48 16.01
CA ARG A 18 26.85 -2.26 15.18
C ARG A 18 27.60 -1.13 15.86
N LEU A 19 27.33 -0.88 17.15
CA LEU A 19 28.09 0.12 17.92
C LEU A 19 29.60 -0.21 17.92
N VAL A 20 29.96 -1.49 18.01
CA VAL A 20 31.36 -1.92 17.94
C VAL A 20 31.92 -1.72 16.52
N ASP A 21 31.26 -2.31 15.52
CA ASP A 21 31.77 -2.38 14.14
C ASP A 21 31.80 -0.99 13.47
N ASP A 22 30.73 -0.22 13.61
CA ASP A 22 30.48 0.98 12.81
C ASP A 22 30.90 2.27 13.51
N VAL A 23 31.09 2.23 14.84
CA VAL A 23 31.47 3.42 15.63
C VAL A 23 32.82 3.21 16.30
N LEU A 24 32.96 2.20 17.16
CA LEU A 24 34.17 2.05 17.98
C LEU A 24 35.39 1.60 17.18
N LEU A 25 35.19 0.86 16.08
CA LEU A 25 36.24 0.38 15.18
C LEU A 25 36.40 1.25 13.92
N ASP A 26 35.66 2.34 13.77
CA ASP A 26 35.85 3.28 12.65
C ASP A 26 37.19 4.02 12.83
N ASP A 27 38.00 4.10 11.78
CA ASP A 27 39.33 4.74 11.81
C ASP A 27 39.27 6.23 12.19
N ARG A 28 38.10 6.88 12.04
CA ARG A 28 37.86 8.27 12.43
C ARG A 28 37.53 8.40 13.92
N PHE A 29 37.15 7.32 14.59
CA PHE A 29 36.76 7.33 16.00
C PHE A 29 37.99 7.45 16.91
N LYS A 30 38.02 8.50 17.73
CA LYS A 30 39.07 8.74 18.71
C LYS A 30 38.49 8.68 20.11
N ALA A 31 38.86 7.65 20.86
CA ALA A 31 38.37 7.46 22.22
C ALA A 31 38.72 8.64 23.15
N GLU A 32 39.79 9.39 22.87
CA GLU A 32 40.17 10.57 23.64
C GLU A 32 39.14 11.70 23.53
N GLU A 33 38.40 11.81 22.42
CA GLU A 33 37.38 12.83 22.22
C GLU A 33 36.14 12.60 23.11
N LEU A 34 35.97 11.39 23.65
CA LEU A 34 34.92 11.08 24.62
C LEU A 34 35.28 11.48 26.06
N ARG A 35 36.53 11.87 26.35
CA ARG A 35 36.91 12.32 27.70
C ARG A 35 36.22 13.64 28.03
N GLY A 36 35.34 13.61 29.02
CA GLY A 36 34.52 14.77 29.39
C GLY A 36 33.34 15.01 28.43
N PHE A 37 32.96 14.02 27.62
CA PHE A 37 31.75 14.03 26.82
C PHE A 37 30.50 14.08 27.70
N SER A 38 29.54 14.91 27.31
CA SER A 38 28.24 15.02 27.96
C SER A 38 27.18 15.04 26.87
N VAL A 39 26.29 14.05 26.88
CA VAL A 39 25.20 13.95 25.90
C VAL A 39 24.37 15.24 25.88
N GLU A 40 24.05 15.79 27.05
CA GLU A 40 23.29 17.04 27.12
C GLU A 40 24.04 18.24 26.52
N ARG A 41 25.36 18.31 26.70
CA ARG A 41 26.19 19.39 26.13
C ARG A 41 26.28 19.27 24.62
N GLU A 42 26.52 18.08 24.10
CA GLU A 42 26.62 17.87 22.65
C GLU A 42 25.25 17.97 21.96
N GLN A 43 24.16 17.56 22.61
CA GLN A 43 22.80 17.83 22.15
C GLN A 43 22.50 19.33 22.11
N ARG A 44 22.88 20.09 23.16
CA ARG A 44 22.78 21.56 23.16
C ARG A 44 23.62 22.17 22.04
N ARG A 45 24.85 21.70 21.83
CA ARG A 45 25.69 22.14 20.71
C ARG A 45 25.04 21.84 19.36
N LEU A 46 24.43 20.67 19.15
CA LEU A 46 23.67 20.38 17.92
C LEU A 46 22.46 21.32 17.76
N ASP A 47 21.77 21.63 18.86
CA ASP A 47 20.66 22.58 18.86
C ASP A 47 21.15 24.02 18.53
N ASP A 48 22.40 24.36 18.88
CA ASP A 48 23.06 25.66 18.69
C ASP A 48 23.89 25.80 17.38
N PHE A 49 24.35 24.68 16.78
CA PHE A 49 25.41 24.62 15.74
C PHE A 49 25.08 25.34 14.43
N GLN A 50 23.80 25.59 14.10
CA GLN A 50 23.41 26.37 12.92
C GLN A 50 22.97 27.81 13.22
N ALA A 51 23.21 28.33 14.43
CA ALA A 51 22.76 29.67 14.80
C ALA A 51 23.57 30.83 14.17
N THR A 52 24.70 30.58 13.48
CA THR A 52 25.68 31.65 13.21
C THR A 52 26.06 31.97 11.75
N HIS A 53 25.75 31.19 10.71
CA HIS A 53 25.93 31.67 9.32
C HIS A 53 25.00 30.97 8.29
N GLY A 54 24.26 31.77 7.53
CA GLY A 54 23.36 31.33 6.45
C GLY A 54 21.95 31.91 6.61
N ALA A 55 21.03 31.62 5.67
CA ALA A 55 19.64 32.07 5.67
C ALA A 55 18.76 31.51 6.84
N PHE A 56 19.40 31.22 7.98
CA PHE A 56 18.90 30.60 9.19
C PHE A 56 19.38 31.40 10.42
N ALA A 57 18.71 32.54 10.69
CA ALA A 57 18.91 33.31 11.91
C ALA A 57 17.97 32.80 13.01
N THR A 58 18.47 32.17 14.09
CA THR A 58 17.81 31.90 15.41
C THR A 58 16.33 31.44 15.46
N LYS A 59 15.71 31.11 14.32
CA LYS A 59 14.33 30.71 14.13
C LYS A 59 14.31 29.48 13.23
N ASP A 60 14.52 28.30 13.80
CA ASP A 60 14.26 27.02 13.12
C ASP A 60 12.74 26.73 12.98
N GLY A 61 11.95 27.81 12.92
CA GLY A 61 10.52 27.85 12.66
C GLY A 61 9.61 27.46 13.82
N TRP A 62 9.99 26.53 14.71
CA TRP A 62 9.09 26.04 15.76
C TRP A 62 8.86 27.08 16.86
N ARG A 63 7.60 27.44 17.08
CA ARG A 63 7.16 28.32 18.16
C ARG A 63 6.02 27.67 18.94
N GLU A 64 5.96 28.00 20.22
CA GLU A 64 4.74 27.79 21.00
C GLU A 64 3.73 28.87 20.61
N ALA A 65 2.52 28.46 20.31
CA ALA A 65 1.39 29.31 20.04
C ALA A 65 0.22 28.92 20.95
N SER A 66 -0.72 29.85 21.08
CA SER A 66 -1.94 29.66 21.84
C SER A 66 -3.15 29.98 20.97
N VAL A 67 -4.23 29.23 21.17
CA VAL A 67 -5.50 29.41 20.47
C VAL A 67 -6.59 29.74 21.48
N MET A 68 -7.26 30.87 21.28
CA MET A 68 -8.41 31.25 22.10
C MET A 68 -9.69 30.61 21.56
N LEU A 69 -10.44 29.92 22.41
CA LEU A 69 -11.73 29.30 22.08
C LEU A 69 -12.86 29.98 22.86
N HIS A 70 -13.84 30.54 22.16
CA HIS A 70 -15.03 31.13 22.79
C HIS A 70 -16.04 30.02 23.11
N LEU A 71 -16.64 30.09 24.30
CA LEU A 71 -17.46 29.02 24.85
C LEU A 71 -18.95 29.41 24.76
N PRO A 72 -19.74 28.76 23.90
CA PRO A 72 -21.17 28.97 23.86
C PRO A 72 -21.85 28.19 24.97
N LYS A 73 -22.91 28.77 25.56
CA LYS A 73 -23.73 28.10 26.56
C LYS A 73 -25.17 27.92 26.06
N PRO A 74 -25.59 26.69 25.74
CA PRO A 74 -26.98 26.45 25.37
C PRO A 74 -27.95 26.88 26.48
N GLY A 75 -29.00 27.61 26.09
CA GLY A 75 -30.01 28.21 26.95
C GLY A 75 -29.62 29.54 27.60
N LEU A 76 -28.42 30.07 27.34
CA LEU A 76 -27.97 31.37 27.83
C LEU A 76 -27.74 32.31 26.66
N GLN A 77 -28.37 33.49 26.71
CA GLN A 77 -28.10 34.56 25.76
C GLN A 77 -26.81 35.28 26.13
N GLN A 78 -25.93 35.50 25.16
CA GLN A 78 -24.66 36.22 25.31
C GLN A 78 -24.68 37.45 24.38
N GLU A 79 -23.79 38.41 24.58
CA GLU A 79 -23.77 39.63 23.75
C GLU A 79 -23.40 39.31 22.30
N ASP A 80 -22.28 38.61 22.12
CA ASP A 80 -21.82 38.05 20.85
C ASP A 80 -20.76 36.96 21.12
N GLU A 81 -20.18 36.41 20.05
CA GLU A 81 -19.13 35.40 20.14
C GLU A 81 -17.82 35.95 20.74
N GLU A 82 -17.43 37.20 20.46
CA GLU A 82 -16.16 37.77 20.89
C GLU A 82 -16.13 38.08 22.39
N HIS A 83 -17.29 38.43 22.97
CA HIS A 83 -17.47 38.73 24.38
C HIS A 83 -17.89 37.51 25.23
N ALA A 84 -18.15 36.36 24.60
CA ALA A 84 -18.41 35.11 25.31
C ALA A 84 -17.19 34.66 26.13
N PRO A 85 -17.37 33.99 27.30
CA PRO A 85 -16.27 33.42 28.06
C PRO A 85 -15.35 32.59 27.17
N ALA A 86 -14.05 32.82 27.26
CA ALA A 86 -13.07 32.19 26.39
C ALA A 86 -12.01 31.43 27.18
N PHE A 87 -11.53 30.32 26.60
CA PHE A 87 -10.45 29.52 27.13
C PHE A 87 -9.25 29.56 26.19
N VAL A 88 -8.05 29.79 26.73
CA VAL A 88 -6.81 29.77 25.95
C VAL A 88 -6.22 28.38 25.98
N VAL A 89 -6.14 27.74 24.82
CA VAL A 89 -5.43 26.47 24.62
C VAL A 89 -3.98 26.79 24.27
N ASP A 90 -3.09 26.62 25.25
CA ASP A 90 -1.64 26.77 25.10
C ASP A 90 -0.97 25.50 24.54
N LYS A 91 0.36 25.56 24.35
CA LYS A 91 1.20 24.43 23.91
C LYS A 91 0.85 23.89 22.53
N VAL A 92 0.32 24.74 21.66
CA VAL A 92 0.21 24.45 20.23
C VAL A 92 1.58 24.71 19.61
N TRP A 93 2.30 23.65 19.26
CA TRP A 93 3.60 23.79 18.61
C TRP A 93 3.37 23.97 17.11
N VAL A 94 3.85 25.07 16.53
CA VAL A 94 3.67 25.37 15.10
C VAL A 94 4.96 25.86 14.46
N ARG A 95 5.10 25.64 13.16
CA ARG A 95 6.20 26.13 12.33
C ARG A 95 5.66 27.12 11.30
N SER A 96 6.36 28.23 11.05
CA SER A 96 5.97 29.15 9.97
C SER A 96 5.97 28.40 8.63
N LEU A 97 4.79 28.29 8.02
CA LEU A 97 4.60 27.57 6.76
C LEU A 97 5.47 28.17 5.64
N LEU A 98 5.57 29.49 5.60
CA LEU A 98 6.40 30.20 4.63
C LEU A 98 7.89 29.86 4.76
N GLU A 99 8.42 29.83 5.99
CA GLU A 99 9.82 29.47 6.23
C GLU A 99 10.10 27.99 5.93
N VAL A 100 9.11 27.11 6.10
CA VAL A 100 9.20 25.73 5.61
C VAL A 100 9.38 25.69 4.11
N VAL A 101 8.54 26.43 3.37
CA VAL A 101 8.63 26.54 1.91
C VAL A 101 10.02 27.03 1.51
N LYS A 102 10.49 28.15 2.08
CA LYS A 102 11.83 28.67 1.79
C LYS A 102 12.93 27.65 2.06
N THR A 103 12.84 26.92 3.17
CA THR A 103 13.82 25.90 3.55
C THR A 103 13.85 24.74 2.56
N GLY A 104 12.69 24.20 2.19
CA GLY A 104 12.59 23.08 1.25
C GLY A 104 13.11 23.42 -0.15
N PHE A 105 12.79 24.61 -0.65
CA PHE A 105 13.23 25.05 -1.97
C PHE A 105 14.71 25.47 -2.03
N ARG A 106 15.33 25.83 -0.89
CA ARG A 106 16.77 26.08 -0.76
C ARG A 106 17.59 24.80 -0.53
N ASP A 107 16.95 23.73 -0.09
CA ASP A 107 17.61 22.46 0.22
C ASP A 107 18.22 21.84 -1.04
N ILE A 108 19.33 21.12 -0.88
CA ILE A 108 20.04 20.48 -2.00
C ILE A 108 19.15 19.50 -2.77
N SER A 109 18.15 18.92 -2.10
CA SER A 109 17.14 18.06 -2.71
C SER A 109 16.30 18.75 -3.79
N ALA A 110 16.19 20.08 -3.77
CA ALA A 110 15.51 20.87 -4.80
C ALA A 110 16.13 20.69 -6.21
N ARG A 111 17.38 20.22 -6.31
CA ARG A 111 17.99 19.81 -7.59
C ARG A 111 17.25 18.68 -8.30
N LYS A 112 16.47 17.90 -7.54
CA LYS A 112 15.65 16.79 -8.06
C LYS A 112 14.19 17.21 -8.29
N TYR A 113 13.86 18.50 -8.17
CA TYR A 113 12.49 18.97 -8.37
C TYR A 113 12.16 19.12 -9.85
N HIS A 114 10.92 18.81 -10.17
CA HIS A 114 10.28 19.19 -11.43
C HIS A 114 9.72 20.61 -11.27
N TRP A 115 10.41 21.56 -11.88
CA TRP A 115 10.08 22.99 -11.80
C TRP A 115 8.94 23.40 -12.73
N PHE A 116 8.96 22.85 -13.94
CA PHE A 116 7.96 23.10 -14.97
C PHE A 116 7.15 21.82 -15.16
N PRO A 117 5.83 21.86 -14.94
CA PRO A 117 4.99 20.69 -15.14
C PRO A 117 4.87 20.34 -16.63
N GLN A 118 4.78 19.05 -16.92
CA GLN A 118 4.78 18.52 -18.28
C GLN A 118 3.76 17.41 -18.47
N ARG A 119 3.23 17.29 -19.69
CA ARG A 119 2.39 16.15 -20.09
C ARG A 119 3.30 15.01 -20.56
N LEU A 120 3.07 13.80 -20.05
CA LEU A 120 3.80 12.60 -20.47
C LEU A 120 2.96 11.82 -21.48
N PHE A 121 3.56 11.44 -22.60
CA PHE A 121 2.88 10.66 -23.63
C PHE A 121 3.67 9.42 -24.00
N ARG A 122 2.95 8.40 -24.46
CA ARG A 122 3.50 7.18 -25.05
C ARG A 122 2.97 7.01 -26.46
N THR A 123 3.83 6.60 -27.38
CA THR A 123 3.42 6.20 -28.73
C THR A 123 3.60 4.70 -28.90
N ARG A 124 2.55 3.98 -29.29
CA ARG A 124 2.60 2.55 -29.62
C ARG A 124 2.48 2.36 -31.12
N ALA A 125 3.59 2.50 -31.84
CA ALA A 125 3.64 2.12 -33.23
C ALA A 125 3.54 0.59 -33.35
N THR A 126 2.52 0.07 -34.02
CA THR A 126 2.45 -1.34 -34.43
C THR A 126 2.62 -1.43 -35.95
N PRO A 127 2.96 -2.59 -36.52
CA PRO A 127 2.99 -2.78 -37.97
C PRO A 127 1.66 -2.37 -38.64
N GLU A 128 0.53 -2.59 -37.96
CA GLU A 128 -0.81 -2.24 -38.44
C GLU A 128 -1.16 -0.76 -38.23
N ASN A 129 -0.51 -0.09 -37.27
CA ASN A 129 -0.72 1.33 -36.97
C ASN A 129 0.61 2.04 -36.66
N PRO A 130 1.44 2.33 -37.69
CA PRO A 130 2.75 2.95 -37.50
C PRO A 130 2.69 4.40 -37.01
N ASN A 131 1.56 5.08 -37.24
CA ASN A 131 1.33 6.48 -36.84
C ASN A 131 0.35 6.60 -35.67
N ALA A 132 0.34 5.64 -34.75
CA ALA A 132 -0.57 5.65 -33.61
C ALA A 132 -0.49 6.98 -32.84
N ASN A 133 -1.66 7.56 -32.52
CA ASN A 133 -1.72 8.79 -31.74
C ASN A 133 -1.05 8.58 -30.37
N PRO A 134 -0.28 9.58 -29.87
CA PRO A 134 0.29 9.50 -28.54
C PRO A 134 -0.81 9.39 -27.46
N GLU A 135 -0.68 8.43 -26.56
CA GLU A 135 -1.57 8.20 -25.42
C GLU A 135 -1.04 8.95 -24.20
N ARG A 136 -1.90 9.67 -23.47
CA ARG A 136 -1.49 10.41 -22.26
C ARG A 136 -1.23 9.44 -21.09
N LEU A 137 -0.17 9.74 -20.33
CA LEU A 137 0.20 9.06 -19.10
C LEU A 137 0.06 9.99 -17.86
N PHE A 138 -0.25 9.37 -16.72
CA PHE A 138 -0.43 9.99 -15.40
C PHE A 138 0.43 9.24 -14.37
N THR A 139 1.31 9.94 -13.64
CA THR A 139 2.17 9.31 -12.61
C THR A 139 2.34 10.13 -11.34
N ASP A 140 2.54 11.44 -11.45
CA ASP A 140 2.91 12.33 -10.34
C ASP A 140 2.08 13.61 -10.42
N ILE A 141 1.95 14.32 -9.31
CA ILE A 141 1.22 15.59 -9.28
C ILE A 141 1.82 16.63 -10.23
N TYR A 142 3.15 16.68 -10.39
CA TYR A 142 3.77 17.63 -11.32
C TYR A 142 3.46 17.35 -12.80
N ASN A 143 2.92 16.18 -13.15
CA ASN A 143 2.43 15.88 -14.50
C ASN A 143 0.89 15.79 -14.60
N SER A 144 0.19 16.13 -13.52
CA SER A 144 -1.27 16.05 -13.45
C SER A 144 -1.94 17.26 -14.11
N ASN A 145 -3.22 17.10 -14.45
CA ASN A 145 -4.00 18.19 -15.05
C ASN A 145 -4.11 19.40 -14.12
N ALA A 146 -4.23 19.20 -12.80
CA ALA A 146 -4.30 20.29 -11.84
C ALA A 146 -3.03 21.15 -11.81
N MET A 147 -1.84 20.55 -11.70
CA MET A 147 -0.58 21.31 -11.65
C MET A 147 -0.33 22.07 -12.95
N ILE A 148 -0.61 21.42 -14.08
CA ILE A 148 -0.44 22.03 -15.40
C ILE A 148 -1.37 23.24 -15.56
N ARG A 149 -2.66 23.10 -15.24
CA ARG A 149 -3.61 24.23 -15.30
C ARG A 149 -3.15 25.39 -14.40
N GLU A 150 -2.77 25.12 -13.16
CA GLU A 150 -2.29 26.17 -12.24
C GLU A 150 -1.03 26.88 -12.75
N HIS A 151 -0.10 26.13 -13.34
CA HIS A 151 1.12 26.69 -13.90
C HIS A 151 0.84 27.50 -15.18
N GLU A 152 0.01 27.00 -16.09
CA GLU A 152 -0.41 27.72 -17.30
C GLU A 152 -1.13 29.04 -16.93
N GLU A 153 -2.00 29.04 -15.92
CA GLU A 153 -2.65 30.25 -15.41
C GLU A 153 -1.67 31.21 -14.73
N LEU A 154 -0.62 30.71 -14.07
CA LEU A 154 0.45 31.55 -13.53
C LEU A 154 1.23 32.24 -14.65
N GLN A 155 1.60 31.52 -15.72
CA GLN A 155 2.39 32.09 -16.82
C GLN A 155 1.63 33.18 -17.60
N LYS A 156 0.29 33.18 -17.57
CA LYS A 156 -0.54 34.22 -18.19
C LYS A 156 -0.55 35.54 -17.40
N ARG A 157 -0.14 35.54 -16.13
CA ARG A 157 -0.16 36.73 -15.27
C ARG A 157 0.97 37.69 -15.66
N PRO A 158 0.77 39.01 -15.50
CA PRO A 158 1.86 39.96 -15.69
C PRO A 158 2.99 39.68 -14.69
N ARG A 159 4.23 39.70 -15.18
CA ARG A 159 5.42 39.57 -14.33
C ARG A 159 5.54 40.78 -13.41
N ASN A 160 6.21 40.57 -12.28
CA ASN A 160 6.53 41.64 -11.34
C ASN A 160 7.60 42.53 -12.02
N PRO A 161 7.37 43.84 -12.16
CA PRO A 161 8.33 44.74 -12.80
C PRO A 161 9.69 44.79 -12.08
N ASP A 162 9.73 44.46 -10.79
CA ASP A 162 10.96 44.47 -9.99
C ASP A 162 11.81 43.20 -10.19
N ASP A 163 11.27 42.17 -10.83
CA ASP A 163 12.01 40.93 -11.07
C ASP A 163 12.91 41.05 -12.30
N ALA A 164 14.12 40.50 -12.19
CA ALA A 164 15.02 40.40 -13.33
C ALA A 164 14.39 39.53 -14.45
N PRO A 165 14.74 39.78 -15.73
CA PRO A 165 14.16 39.06 -16.86
C PRO A 165 14.35 37.54 -16.83
N ASP A 166 15.42 37.07 -16.17
CA ASP A 166 15.82 35.68 -16.05
C ASP A 166 15.17 34.93 -14.87
N VAL A 167 14.40 35.62 -14.00
CA VAL A 167 13.73 34.96 -12.87
C VAL A 167 12.64 34.00 -13.36
N GLU A 168 12.73 32.72 -12.98
CA GLU A 168 11.70 31.75 -13.33
C GLU A 168 10.49 31.85 -12.39
N TYR A 169 9.28 31.78 -12.95
CA TYR A 169 8.03 31.76 -12.19
C TYR A 169 7.54 30.32 -12.10
N VAL A 170 7.46 29.79 -10.88
CA VAL A 170 7.16 28.37 -10.66
C VAL A 170 6.09 28.17 -9.59
N ILE A 171 5.36 27.07 -9.71
CA ILE A 171 4.41 26.64 -8.68
C ILE A 171 5.17 25.79 -7.65
N GLY A 172 5.05 26.16 -6.39
CA GLY A 172 5.49 25.33 -5.26
C GLY A 172 4.31 24.51 -4.74
N GLY A 173 4.15 23.29 -5.24
CA GLY A 173 3.02 22.45 -4.88
C GLY A 173 3.18 21.85 -3.49
N ILE A 174 2.17 22.03 -2.64
CA ILE A 174 2.12 21.60 -1.24
C ILE A 174 1.07 20.50 -1.09
N LEU A 175 1.46 19.43 -0.40
CA LEU A 175 0.60 18.32 0.01
C LEU A 175 0.55 18.30 1.53
N ALA A 176 -0.64 18.40 2.11
CA ALA A 176 -0.83 18.35 3.55
C ALA A 176 -1.31 16.96 3.98
N TYR A 177 -0.91 16.55 5.18
CA TYR A 177 -1.42 15.36 5.85
C TYR A 177 -1.64 15.66 7.33
N SER A 178 -2.73 15.17 7.90
CA SER A 178 -2.91 15.10 9.35
C SER A 178 -3.70 13.87 9.72
N ASP A 179 -3.35 13.31 10.86
CA ASP A 179 -4.10 12.28 11.55
C ASP A 179 -3.61 12.20 13.00
N SER A 180 -4.43 11.70 13.92
CA SER A 180 -4.07 11.54 15.32
C SER A 180 -3.43 10.18 15.55
N THR A 181 -2.29 10.14 16.22
CA THR A 181 -1.59 8.89 16.55
C THR A 181 -1.37 8.71 18.05
N HIS A 182 -1.61 7.50 18.55
CA HIS A 182 -1.22 7.13 19.91
C HIS A 182 0.30 6.90 20.00
N LEU A 183 0.94 7.45 21.03
CA LEU A 183 2.39 7.37 21.20
C LEU A 183 2.85 6.13 21.99
N THR A 184 1.91 5.40 22.60
CA THR A 184 2.16 4.25 23.47
C THR A 184 1.06 3.20 23.34
N ASN A 185 1.43 1.91 23.33
CA ASN A 185 0.47 0.80 23.41
C ASN A 185 -0.32 0.80 24.74
N PHE A 186 0.28 1.34 25.80
CA PHE A 186 -0.35 1.50 27.12
C PHE A 186 -0.19 2.95 27.59
N GLY A 187 -1.30 3.66 27.76
CA GLY A 187 -1.34 5.06 28.21
C GLY A 187 -2.28 5.92 27.38
N THR A 188 -2.45 7.18 27.81
CA THR A 188 -3.34 8.16 27.15
C THR A 188 -2.58 9.17 26.30
N ALA A 189 -1.28 8.96 26.06
CA ALA A 189 -0.46 9.88 25.28
C ALA A 189 -0.75 9.74 23.78
N SER A 190 -1.24 10.81 23.17
CA SER A 190 -1.45 10.94 21.73
C SER A 190 -0.78 12.22 21.21
N LEU A 191 -0.48 12.22 19.90
CA LEU A 191 -0.02 13.39 19.17
C LEU A 191 -0.88 13.52 17.91
N TRP A 192 -1.23 14.75 17.56
CA TRP A 192 -1.91 15.03 16.30
C TRP A 192 -1.04 15.92 15.43
N PRO A 193 -0.14 15.31 14.64
CA PRO A 193 0.74 16.04 13.77
C PRO A 193 0.06 16.53 12.49
N ILE A 194 0.60 17.64 11.96
CA ILE A 194 0.39 18.09 10.59
C ILE A 194 1.72 17.98 9.86
N TYR A 195 1.74 17.20 8.77
CA TYR A 195 2.88 17.03 7.88
C TYR A 195 2.65 17.73 6.54
N MET A 196 3.75 18.05 5.87
CA MET A 196 3.78 18.70 4.58
C MET A 196 4.83 18.08 3.68
N PHE A 197 4.48 17.91 2.40
CA PHE A 197 5.39 17.44 1.35
C PHE A 197 5.33 18.36 0.14
N PHE A 198 6.37 18.34 -0.70
CA PHE A 198 6.40 19.08 -1.96
C PHE A 198 6.04 18.20 -3.16
N ALA A 199 5.05 18.64 -3.93
CA ALA A 199 4.56 17.96 -5.13
C ALA A 199 5.58 17.96 -6.28
N ASN A 200 6.51 18.92 -6.28
CA ASN A 200 7.57 19.06 -7.28
C ASN A 200 8.60 17.91 -7.23
N LEU A 201 8.69 17.19 -6.10
CA LEU A 201 9.56 16.02 -5.98
C LEU A 201 8.79 14.77 -6.39
N SER A 202 9.40 13.89 -7.19
CA SER A 202 8.78 12.61 -7.56
C SER A 202 8.41 11.77 -6.34
N LYS A 203 7.24 11.13 -6.38
CA LYS A 203 6.70 10.29 -5.30
C LYS A 203 7.70 9.24 -4.80
N TYR A 204 8.52 8.66 -5.68
CA TYR A 204 9.56 7.68 -5.33
C TYR A 204 10.67 8.27 -4.45
N LEU A 205 10.89 9.59 -4.51
CA LEU A 205 11.84 10.30 -3.65
C LEU A 205 11.13 10.98 -2.47
N ARG A 206 9.93 11.52 -2.71
CA ARG A 206 9.11 12.24 -1.73
C ARG A 206 8.73 11.38 -0.53
N PHE A 207 8.49 10.10 -0.77
CA PHE A 207 8.07 9.15 0.26
C PHE A 207 9.14 8.13 0.62
N LYS A 208 10.36 8.25 0.07
CA LYS A 208 11.51 7.46 0.50
C LYS A 208 11.94 7.96 1.89
N PRO A 209 11.88 7.17 2.98
CA PRO A 209 12.14 7.69 4.32
C PRO A 209 13.54 8.26 4.51
N THR A 210 14.54 7.68 3.84
CA THR A 210 15.93 8.18 3.87
C THR A 210 16.13 9.53 3.20
N MET A 211 15.16 10.01 2.43
CA MET A 211 15.17 11.37 1.89
C MET A 211 14.71 12.41 2.92
N PHE A 212 14.05 11.99 4.01
CA PHE A 212 13.54 12.88 5.07
C PHE A 212 12.73 14.06 4.49
N ALA A 213 11.95 13.79 3.44
CA ALA A 213 11.21 14.79 2.68
C ALA A 213 9.89 15.25 3.35
N ALA A 214 9.49 14.59 4.46
CA ALA A 214 8.37 15.02 5.29
C ALA A 214 8.75 16.24 6.13
N HIS A 215 7.94 17.30 6.05
CA HIS A 215 8.09 18.50 6.85
C HIS A 215 6.99 18.59 7.91
N HIS A 216 7.37 18.55 9.18
CA HIS A 216 6.44 18.75 10.29
C HIS A 216 6.07 20.24 10.39
N LEU A 217 4.76 20.53 10.40
CA LEU A 217 4.21 21.89 10.49
C LEU A 217 3.65 22.23 11.86
N ALA A 218 2.90 21.31 12.47
CA ALA A 218 2.26 21.57 13.75
C ALA A 218 2.02 20.29 14.54
N TYR A 219 1.89 20.45 15.86
CA TYR A 219 1.37 19.43 16.77
C TYR A 219 0.14 19.99 17.49
N VAL A 220 -1.03 19.51 17.07
CA VAL A 220 -2.33 19.94 17.59
C VAL A 220 -2.59 19.23 18.92
N PRO A 221 -2.88 19.95 20.02
CA PRO A 221 -3.28 19.30 21.26
C PRO A 221 -4.72 18.79 21.17
N SER A 222 -5.05 17.71 21.87
CA SER A 222 -6.46 17.39 22.15
C SER A 222 -7.08 18.49 23.03
N LEU A 223 -8.42 18.60 23.01
CA LEU A 223 -9.11 19.52 23.93
C LEU A 223 -8.72 19.20 25.38
N PRO A 224 -8.13 20.17 26.11
CA PRO A 224 -7.56 19.87 27.41
C PRO A 224 -8.65 19.66 28.46
N ALA A 225 -8.45 18.70 29.37
CA ALA A 225 -9.40 18.46 30.46
C ALA A 225 -9.64 19.71 31.34
N SER A 226 -8.67 20.63 31.40
CA SER A 226 -8.83 21.93 32.06
C SER A 226 -9.86 22.83 31.40
N LEU A 227 -10.06 22.74 30.07
CA LEU A 227 -11.12 23.48 29.38
C LEU A 227 -12.49 22.99 29.82
N LEU A 228 -12.69 21.67 29.92
CA LEU A 228 -13.98 21.10 30.34
C LEU A 228 -14.31 21.46 31.79
N ARG A 229 -13.30 21.47 32.68
CA ARG A 229 -13.45 21.96 34.06
C ARG A 229 -13.77 23.45 34.09
N PHE A 230 -13.03 24.26 33.34
CA PHE A 230 -13.29 25.70 33.24
C PHE A 230 -14.72 25.98 32.75
N TYR A 231 -15.23 25.21 31.78
CA TYR A 231 -16.60 25.32 31.31
C TYR A 231 -17.62 25.01 32.43
N GLU A 232 -17.39 23.93 33.19
CA GLU A 232 -18.24 23.55 34.33
C GLU A 232 -18.21 24.59 35.44
N ASP A 233 -17.02 25.11 35.78
CA ASP A 233 -16.85 26.19 36.77
C ASP A 233 -17.53 27.50 36.32
N THR A 234 -17.52 27.80 35.02
CA THR A 234 -18.10 29.03 34.46
C THR A 234 -19.61 28.97 34.37
N PHE A 235 -20.19 27.82 33.98
CA PHE A 235 -21.61 27.70 33.68
C PHE A 235 -22.41 26.80 34.63
N GLY A 236 -21.76 26.21 35.64
CA GLY A 236 -22.38 25.32 36.63
C GLY A 236 -22.86 23.98 36.06
N VAL A 237 -22.52 23.66 34.80
CA VAL A 237 -22.90 22.42 34.12
C VAL A 237 -21.80 21.95 33.17
N PRO A 238 -21.64 20.65 32.95
CA PRO A 238 -20.66 20.14 31.99
C PRO A 238 -21.02 20.53 30.55
N ALA A 239 -20.00 20.67 29.71
CA ALA A 239 -20.19 20.92 28.28
C ALA A 239 -20.89 19.73 27.61
N SER A 240 -21.92 20.01 26.79
CA SER A 240 -22.61 18.96 26.05
C SER A 240 -21.73 18.43 24.90
N ALA A 241 -22.04 17.23 24.41
CA ALA A 241 -21.32 16.63 23.27
C ALA A 241 -21.33 17.52 22.01
N ALA A 242 -22.42 18.27 21.78
CA ALA A 242 -22.54 19.21 20.67
C ALA A 242 -21.58 20.42 20.84
N VAL A 243 -21.47 20.96 22.06
CA VAL A 243 -20.52 22.04 22.37
C VAL A 243 -19.08 21.54 22.22
N ILE A 244 -18.74 20.38 22.79
CA ILE A 244 -17.40 19.79 22.66
C ILE A 244 -17.02 19.61 21.18
N ARG A 245 -17.95 19.13 20.35
CA ARG A 245 -17.72 18.95 18.91
C ARG A 245 -17.46 20.27 18.20
N LEU A 246 -18.26 21.30 18.50
CA LEU A 246 -18.06 22.66 17.98
C LEU A 246 -16.66 23.19 18.33
N LEU A 247 -16.24 23.03 19.59
CA LEU A 247 -14.91 23.45 20.06
C LEU A 247 -13.77 22.66 19.40
N LYS A 248 -13.96 21.38 19.08
CA LYS A 248 -12.97 20.60 18.30
C LYS A 248 -12.79 21.16 16.89
N TYR A 249 -13.87 21.50 16.20
CA TYR A 249 -13.78 22.18 14.90
C TYR A 249 -13.04 23.51 15.05
N ASP A 250 -13.46 24.37 15.98
CA ASP A 250 -12.87 25.68 16.17
C ASP A 250 -11.36 25.60 16.50
N LEU A 251 -10.93 24.62 17.31
CA LEU A 251 -9.51 24.38 17.58
C LEU A 251 -8.74 24.06 16.30
N MET A 252 -9.18 23.06 15.54
CA MET A 252 -8.50 22.65 14.30
C MET A 252 -8.42 23.80 13.29
N GLN A 253 -9.53 24.51 13.08
CA GLN A 253 -9.57 25.62 12.14
C GLN A 253 -8.69 26.79 12.60
N LYS A 254 -8.67 27.12 13.90
CA LYS A 254 -7.80 28.17 14.43
C LYS A 254 -6.32 27.80 14.36
N VAL A 255 -5.94 26.53 14.55
CA VAL A 255 -4.55 26.11 14.31
C VAL A 255 -4.17 26.28 12.83
N TRP A 256 -5.04 25.91 11.89
CA TRP A 256 -4.80 26.18 10.46
C TRP A 256 -4.71 27.67 10.14
N LEU A 257 -5.48 28.53 10.80
CA LEU A 257 -5.35 29.99 10.65
C LEU A 257 -4.00 30.53 11.15
N LEU A 258 -3.33 29.87 12.11
CA LEU A 258 -1.97 30.20 12.53
C LEU A 258 -0.92 29.81 11.47
N LEU A 259 -1.18 28.77 10.67
CA LEU A 259 -0.31 28.31 9.59
C LEU A 259 -0.54 29.11 8.30
N LEU A 260 -1.80 29.41 7.98
CA LEU A 260 -2.22 30.26 6.85
C LEU A 260 -2.20 31.74 7.26
N ASP A 261 -1.04 32.18 7.73
CA ASP A 261 -0.81 33.56 8.17
C ASP A 261 -0.73 34.54 6.99
N ALA A 262 -0.68 35.83 7.31
CA ALA A 262 -0.68 36.89 6.30
C ALA A 262 0.54 36.82 5.36
N GLU A 263 1.70 36.42 5.86
CA GLU A 263 2.92 36.30 5.05
C GLU A 263 2.82 35.15 4.04
N PHE A 264 2.30 33.99 4.48
CA PHE A 264 2.04 32.87 3.59
C PHE A 264 0.99 33.23 2.54
N MET A 265 -0.12 33.86 2.92
CA MET A 265 -1.15 34.27 1.98
C MET A 265 -0.67 35.33 0.98
N HIS A 266 0.23 36.23 1.39
CA HIS A 266 0.91 37.14 0.48
C HIS A 266 1.77 36.36 -0.53
N ALA A 267 2.53 35.35 -0.09
CA ALA A 267 3.31 34.48 -0.96
C ALA A 267 2.44 33.67 -1.94
N VAL A 268 1.25 33.22 -1.54
CA VAL A 268 0.27 32.57 -2.44
C VAL A 268 -0.11 33.52 -3.58
N THR A 269 -0.41 34.78 -3.29
CA THR A 269 -0.88 35.73 -4.30
C THR A 269 0.25 36.28 -5.17
N HIS A 270 1.38 36.66 -4.57
CA HIS A 270 2.45 37.44 -5.20
C HIS A 270 3.76 36.67 -5.43
N GLY A 271 3.83 35.42 -4.94
CA GLY A 271 5.04 34.61 -4.98
C GLY A 271 6.16 35.15 -4.08
N ILE A 272 7.21 34.36 -3.94
CA ILE A 272 8.41 34.72 -3.16
C ILE A 272 9.68 34.42 -3.95
N LEU A 273 10.67 35.33 -3.89
CA LEU A 273 11.98 35.10 -4.49
C LEU A 273 12.82 34.17 -3.61
N ILE A 274 13.32 33.09 -4.21
CA ILE A 274 14.16 32.11 -3.56
C ILE A 274 15.32 31.77 -4.49
N VAL A 275 16.55 31.85 -3.98
CA VAL A 275 17.69 31.17 -4.60
C VAL A 275 17.58 29.69 -4.24
N CYS A 276 17.19 28.87 -5.20
CA CYS A 276 16.91 27.46 -4.98
C CYS A 276 18.19 26.64 -4.80
N GLY A 277 18.07 25.40 -4.30
CA GLY A 277 19.23 24.51 -4.04
C GLY A 277 20.03 24.09 -5.29
N ASP A 278 19.50 24.37 -6.48
CA ASP A 278 20.20 24.24 -7.77
C ASP A 278 20.96 25.51 -8.20
N GLY A 279 20.90 26.58 -7.41
CA GLY A 279 21.57 27.86 -7.66
C GLY A 279 20.75 28.86 -8.49
N ILE A 280 19.56 28.48 -8.97
CA ILE A 280 18.72 29.35 -9.82
C ILE A 280 17.75 30.15 -8.95
N THR A 281 17.60 31.45 -9.27
CA THR A 281 16.65 32.32 -8.58
C THR A 281 15.28 32.19 -9.20
N ARG A 282 14.29 31.84 -8.38
CA ARG A 282 12.90 31.65 -8.82
C ARG A 282 11.93 32.43 -7.96
N ARG A 283 10.86 32.93 -8.58
CA ARG A 283 9.67 33.36 -7.87
C ARG A 283 8.72 32.17 -7.71
N VAL A 284 8.68 31.63 -6.49
CA VAL A 284 7.88 30.46 -6.13
C VAL A 284 6.50 30.90 -5.64
N PHE A 285 5.45 30.35 -6.22
CA PHE A 285 4.05 30.56 -5.82
C PHE A 285 3.53 29.32 -5.09
N PRO A 286 3.41 29.33 -3.74
CA PRO A 286 2.92 28.20 -2.98
C PRO A 286 1.45 27.88 -3.32
N ARG A 287 1.13 26.60 -3.54
CA ARG A 287 -0.24 26.13 -3.80
C ARG A 287 -0.49 24.85 -3.04
N ILE A 288 -1.53 24.81 -2.21
CA ILE A 288 -1.98 23.58 -1.54
C ILE A 288 -2.87 22.82 -2.54
N PHE A 289 -2.38 21.70 -3.06
CA PHE A 289 -3.10 20.92 -4.06
C PHE A 289 -4.06 19.91 -3.44
N LEU A 290 -3.65 19.27 -2.35
CA LEU A 290 -4.45 18.26 -1.68
C LEU A 290 -4.13 18.16 -0.18
N TYR A 291 -5.07 17.54 0.51
CA TYR A 291 -5.01 17.19 1.92
C TYR A 291 -5.39 15.71 2.08
N SER A 292 -4.40 14.89 2.44
CA SER A 292 -4.58 13.47 2.74
C SER A 292 -4.97 13.29 4.21
N ALA A 293 -6.10 12.64 4.44
CA ALA A 293 -6.69 12.42 5.76
C ALA A 293 -7.70 11.27 5.69
N ASP A 294 -8.00 10.65 6.83
CA ASP A 294 -9.08 9.67 6.93
C ASP A 294 -10.46 10.34 6.87
N TYR A 295 -11.55 9.56 6.86
CA TYR A 295 -12.90 10.12 6.68
C TYR A 295 -13.35 11.07 7.80
N PRO A 296 -13.28 10.69 9.10
CA PRO A 296 -13.56 11.61 10.20
C PRO A 296 -12.72 12.90 10.15
N GLU A 297 -11.44 12.81 9.82
CA GLU A 297 -10.54 13.95 9.74
C GLU A 297 -10.86 14.86 8.55
N LYS A 298 -11.17 14.28 7.37
CA LYS A 298 -11.69 15.02 6.22
C LYS A 298 -12.93 15.83 6.61
N CYS A 299 -13.87 15.22 7.35
CA CYS A 299 -15.05 15.90 7.86
C CYS A 299 -14.69 17.04 8.82
N LEU A 300 -13.72 16.85 9.72
CA LEU A 300 -13.25 17.90 10.64
C LEU A 300 -12.67 19.11 9.88
N LEU A 301 -11.80 18.85 8.91
CA LEU A 301 -11.11 19.87 8.11
C LEU A 301 -12.06 20.62 7.16
N ALA A 302 -13.02 19.89 6.57
CA ALA A 302 -14.06 20.41 5.70
C ALA A 302 -15.23 21.07 6.45
N CYS A 303 -15.26 20.98 7.78
CA CYS A 303 -16.38 21.41 8.63
C CYS A 303 -17.72 20.73 8.26
N LEU A 304 -17.69 19.40 8.10
CA LEU A 304 -18.85 18.56 7.76
C LEU A 304 -19.20 17.61 8.91
N LYS A 305 -20.49 17.34 9.10
CA LYS A 305 -20.98 16.37 10.09
C LYS A 305 -20.67 14.94 9.61
N THR A 306 -19.99 14.17 10.44
CA THR A 306 -19.63 12.77 10.17
C THR A 306 -20.86 11.88 10.04
N LEU A 307 -20.92 11.04 9.00
CA LEU A 307 -21.99 10.05 8.76
C LEU A 307 -23.43 10.61 8.69
N ALA A 308 -23.57 11.92 8.51
CA ALA A 308 -24.86 12.58 8.35
C ALA A 308 -25.46 12.36 6.95
N ARG A 309 -26.59 13.02 6.65
CA ARG A 309 -27.37 12.86 5.40
C ARG A 309 -26.51 13.00 4.14
N CYS A 310 -25.75 14.08 4.03
CA CYS A 310 -24.78 14.29 2.96
C CYS A 310 -23.39 13.97 3.52
N ALA A 311 -23.04 12.69 3.60
CA ALA A 311 -21.82 12.25 4.25
C ALA A 311 -20.54 12.44 3.40
N CYS A 312 -20.66 12.60 2.08
CA CYS A 312 -19.50 12.70 1.18
C CYS A 312 -18.78 14.06 1.30
N PRO A 313 -17.44 14.11 1.40
CA PRO A 313 -16.69 15.38 1.40
C PRO A 313 -16.75 16.16 0.07
N ASP A 314 -16.97 15.48 -1.05
CA ASP A 314 -16.90 16.09 -2.39
C ASP A 314 -18.26 16.49 -2.96
N CYS A 315 -19.33 15.77 -2.60
CA CYS A 315 -20.68 16.00 -3.12
C CYS A 315 -21.75 16.02 -2.02
N THR A 316 -22.94 16.50 -2.37
CA THR A 316 -24.12 16.56 -1.49
C THR A 316 -25.12 15.45 -1.78
N THR A 317 -24.71 14.36 -2.43
CA THR A 317 -25.55 13.18 -2.65
C THR A 317 -26.05 12.65 -1.31
N ASP A 318 -27.33 12.28 -1.26
CA ASP A 318 -27.93 11.70 -0.08
C ASP A 318 -27.33 10.31 0.19
N LYS A 319 -27.13 9.98 1.46
CA LYS A 319 -26.58 8.69 1.88
C LYS A 319 -27.46 7.53 1.41
N CYS A 320 -28.78 7.74 1.26
CA CYS A 320 -29.67 6.73 0.70
C CYS A 320 -29.37 6.38 -0.76
N ASP A 321 -28.63 7.23 -1.49
CA ASP A 321 -28.25 7.01 -2.89
C ASP A 321 -26.85 6.40 -3.05
N PHE A 322 -26.11 6.14 -1.96
CA PHE A 322 -24.71 5.67 -2.05
C PHE A 322 -24.57 4.28 -2.71
N TRP A 323 -25.60 3.44 -2.63
CA TRP A 323 -25.61 2.12 -3.26
C TRP A 323 -25.60 2.18 -4.80
N LYS A 324 -25.93 3.35 -5.38
CA LYS A 324 -25.88 3.62 -6.83
C LYS A 324 -24.46 3.78 -7.38
N MET A 325 -23.42 3.62 -6.54
CA MET A 325 -22.02 3.71 -6.95
C MET A 325 -21.75 2.94 -8.26
N GLY A 326 -21.12 3.63 -9.21
CA GLY A 326 -20.75 3.09 -10.51
C GLY A 326 -21.87 3.14 -11.57
N MET A 327 -23.10 3.53 -11.22
CA MET A 327 -24.17 3.80 -12.18
C MET A 327 -23.94 5.13 -12.92
N LYS A 328 -24.43 5.24 -14.16
CA LYS A 328 -24.37 6.51 -14.92
C LYS A 328 -25.09 7.66 -14.20
N SER A 329 -26.21 7.36 -13.53
CA SER A 329 -26.97 8.33 -12.73
C SER A 329 -26.17 8.84 -11.53
N ASP A 330 -25.42 7.97 -10.84
CA ASP A 330 -24.50 8.36 -9.76
C ASP A 330 -23.38 9.26 -10.28
N MET A 331 -22.73 8.88 -11.38
CA MET A 331 -21.64 9.67 -11.97
C MET A 331 -22.12 11.09 -12.35
N ALA A 332 -23.29 11.22 -12.98
CA ALA A 332 -23.88 12.51 -13.29
C ALA A 332 -24.30 13.29 -12.02
N ALA A 333 -24.84 12.60 -11.00
CA ALA A 333 -25.24 13.22 -9.74
C ALA A 333 -24.03 13.81 -8.99
N ARG A 334 -22.87 13.15 -8.98
CA ARG A 334 -21.65 13.65 -8.33
C ARG A 334 -21.20 14.99 -8.88
N GLU A 335 -21.25 15.16 -10.21
CA GLU A 335 -20.87 16.42 -10.86
C GLU A 335 -21.88 17.53 -10.56
N LYS A 336 -23.18 17.22 -10.71
CA LYS A 336 -24.27 18.17 -10.44
C LYS A 336 -24.30 18.62 -8.98
N ASN A 337 -24.10 17.69 -8.06
CA ASN A 337 -24.20 17.87 -6.62
C ASN A 337 -22.83 18.10 -5.96
N ALA A 338 -21.80 18.47 -6.72
CA ALA A 338 -20.49 18.81 -6.16
C ALA A 338 -20.62 19.91 -5.09
N ARG A 339 -19.91 19.78 -3.97
CA ARG A 339 -19.95 20.78 -2.89
C ARG A 339 -19.38 22.11 -3.37
N LYS A 340 -20.09 23.19 -3.03
CA LYS A 340 -19.72 24.55 -3.43
C LYS A 340 -19.45 25.41 -2.21
N ASP A 341 -18.31 26.08 -2.23
CA ASP A 341 -17.93 27.08 -1.23
C ASP A 341 -18.45 28.45 -1.68
N THR A 342 -19.69 28.79 -1.31
CA THR A 342 -20.39 30.00 -1.80
C THR A 342 -20.79 30.93 -0.65
N GLY A 343 -20.97 32.22 -0.96
CA GLY A 343 -21.40 33.23 0.02
C GLY A 343 -22.70 32.87 0.75
N ILE A 344 -23.64 32.18 0.08
CA ILE A 344 -24.88 31.69 0.70
C ILE A 344 -24.61 30.79 1.92
N PHE A 345 -23.59 29.93 1.85
CA PHE A 345 -23.20 29.08 2.96
C PHE A 345 -22.43 29.86 4.03
N HIS A 346 -21.63 30.86 3.64
CA HIS A 346 -20.94 31.75 4.59
C HIS A 346 -21.96 32.53 5.45
N ASP A 347 -22.98 33.10 4.82
CA ASP A 347 -24.05 33.83 5.50
C ASP A 347 -24.90 32.90 6.39
N ALA A 348 -25.12 31.67 5.95
CA ALA A 348 -25.81 30.65 6.75
C ALA A 348 -24.99 30.28 8.00
N ILE A 349 -23.67 30.07 7.87
CA ILE A 349 -22.77 29.80 8.99
C ILE A 349 -22.77 30.97 9.97
N ALA A 350 -22.57 32.20 9.48
CA ALA A 350 -22.53 33.39 10.34
C ALA A 350 -23.84 33.56 11.13
N ARG A 351 -25.00 33.37 10.48
CA ARG A 351 -26.30 33.41 11.14
C ARG A 351 -26.47 32.32 12.19
N VAL A 352 -26.08 31.08 11.90
CA VAL A 352 -26.19 30.00 12.89
C VAL A 352 -25.22 30.19 14.05
N ARG A 353 -24.01 30.73 13.82
CA ARG A 353 -23.10 31.10 14.91
C ARG A 353 -23.70 32.17 15.81
N ARG A 354 -24.33 33.22 15.24
CA ARG A 354 -25.07 34.20 16.05
C ARG A 354 -26.16 33.54 16.89
N TRP A 355 -26.96 32.64 16.35
CA TRP A 355 -27.96 31.91 17.14
C TRP A 355 -27.35 31.08 18.28
N ILE A 356 -26.15 30.52 18.09
CA ILE A 356 -25.48 29.70 19.11
C ILE A 356 -24.98 30.58 20.28
N PHE A 357 -24.37 31.72 19.98
CA PHE A 357 -23.78 32.60 20.99
C PHE A 357 -24.77 33.64 21.53
N GLU A 358 -25.47 34.37 20.66
CA GLU A 358 -26.40 35.45 21.03
C GLU A 358 -27.71 34.89 21.60
N ASP A 359 -28.31 33.89 20.94
CA ASP A 359 -29.63 33.36 21.32
C ASP A 359 -29.55 32.12 22.24
N GLY A 360 -28.36 31.58 22.49
CA GLY A 360 -28.17 30.36 23.30
C GLY A 360 -28.69 29.08 22.63
N THR A 361 -28.76 29.02 21.31
CA THR A 361 -29.25 27.85 20.56
C THR A 361 -28.26 26.68 20.66
N VAL A 362 -28.77 25.46 20.82
CA VAL A 362 -27.94 24.25 20.82
C VAL A 362 -27.28 24.07 19.42
N PRO A 363 -25.93 23.92 19.32
CA PRO A 363 -25.23 23.84 18.02
C PRO A 363 -25.72 22.77 17.04
N ASP A 364 -26.27 21.67 17.55
CA ASP A 364 -26.84 20.57 16.76
C ASP A 364 -28.35 20.39 16.97
N GLY A 365 -29.03 21.40 17.52
CA GLY A 365 -30.46 21.36 17.81
C GLY A 365 -31.34 21.33 16.54
N THR A 366 -32.61 21.01 16.72
CA THR A 366 -33.61 20.91 15.66
C THR A 366 -33.72 22.17 14.80
N HIS A 367 -33.53 23.35 15.41
CA HIS A 367 -33.53 24.64 14.70
C HIS A 367 -32.39 24.74 13.68
N VAL A 368 -31.18 24.30 14.05
CA VAL A 368 -30.01 24.26 13.15
C VAL A 368 -30.22 23.19 12.06
N GLN A 369 -30.80 22.04 12.41
CA GLN A 369 -31.08 20.96 11.46
C GLN A 369 -32.05 21.35 10.34
N LYS A 370 -32.99 22.28 10.61
CA LYS A 370 -33.93 22.82 9.61
C LYS A 370 -33.29 23.83 8.65
N THR A 371 -32.06 24.27 8.89
CA THR A 371 -31.34 25.20 7.99
C THR A 371 -30.70 24.47 6.80
N LYS A 372 -30.18 25.25 5.85
CA LYS A 372 -29.31 24.73 4.77
C LYS A 372 -28.09 23.99 5.32
N LEU A 373 -27.54 24.37 6.48
CA LEU A 373 -26.41 23.67 7.07
C LEU A 373 -26.80 22.27 7.52
N GLY A 374 -27.99 22.12 8.12
CA GLY A 374 -28.53 20.81 8.48
C GLY A 374 -28.78 19.92 7.25
N PHE A 375 -29.45 20.47 6.23
CA PHE A 375 -29.76 19.75 4.99
C PHE A 375 -28.50 19.22 4.29
N PHE A 376 -27.45 20.06 4.18
CA PHE A 376 -26.19 19.70 3.52
C PHE A 376 -25.13 19.12 4.47
N SER A 377 -25.51 18.80 5.71
CA SER A 377 -24.64 18.18 6.72
C SER A 377 -23.37 18.98 7.04
N MET A 378 -23.47 20.29 7.09
CA MET A 378 -22.37 21.21 7.43
C MET A 378 -22.39 21.53 8.93
N ALA A 379 -21.20 21.67 9.52
CA ALA A 379 -21.02 22.21 10.85
C ALA A 379 -21.18 23.75 10.83
N PRO A 380 -21.57 24.40 11.95
CA PRO A 380 -21.66 25.85 12.04
C PRO A 380 -20.28 26.50 12.24
N VAL A 381 -19.29 26.07 11.44
CA VAL A 381 -17.90 26.51 11.49
C VAL A 381 -17.42 26.74 10.06
N ARG A 382 -16.72 27.84 9.85
CA ARG A 382 -16.12 28.13 8.55
C ARG A 382 -14.70 27.58 8.51
N SER A 383 -14.43 26.69 7.57
CA SER A 383 -13.08 26.13 7.35
C SER A 383 -12.05 27.24 7.14
N ALA A 384 -10.86 27.12 7.74
CA ALA A 384 -9.74 28.04 7.58
C ALA A 384 -9.34 28.19 6.11
N PHE A 385 -9.44 27.10 5.34
CA PHE A 385 -9.22 27.12 3.90
C PHE A 385 -10.27 27.98 3.17
N SER A 386 -11.55 27.83 3.53
CA SER A 386 -12.64 28.67 2.99
C SER A 386 -12.47 30.15 3.40
N GLN A 387 -11.98 30.43 4.61
CA GLN A 387 -11.73 31.80 5.06
C GLN A 387 -10.61 32.47 4.26
N ARG A 388 -9.55 31.74 3.93
CA ARG A 388 -8.34 32.30 3.30
C ARG A 388 -8.36 32.25 1.77
N PHE A 389 -8.91 31.19 1.18
CA PHE A 389 -8.82 30.92 -0.25
C PHE A 389 -10.10 31.23 -1.05
N ALA A 390 -11.25 31.49 -0.39
CA ALA A 390 -12.49 31.79 -1.11
C ALA A 390 -12.39 33.07 -1.96
N SER A 391 -11.67 34.09 -1.51
CA SER A 391 -11.42 35.32 -2.28
C SER A 391 -10.56 35.09 -3.52
N LEU A 392 -9.82 33.98 -3.55
CA LEU A 392 -8.99 33.54 -4.67
C LEU A 392 -9.74 32.56 -5.59
N GLY A 393 -11.03 32.30 -5.33
CA GLY A 393 -11.88 31.41 -6.14
C GLY A 393 -11.65 29.90 -5.90
N TYR A 394 -10.88 29.52 -4.88
CA TYR A 394 -10.63 28.11 -4.57
C TYR A 394 -11.61 27.58 -3.52
N SER A 395 -12.18 26.42 -3.81
CA SER A 395 -13.10 25.71 -2.90
C SER A 395 -12.32 24.78 -1.96
N ALA A 396 -12.55 24.89 -0.65
CA ALA A 396 -11.94 24.02 0.34
C ALA A 396 -12.26 22.52 0.12
N TYR A 397 -13.43 22.20 -0.44
CA TYR A 397 -13.85 20.82 -0.69
C TYR A 397 -13.03 20.11 -1.77
N LYS A 398 -12.33 20.86 -2.65
CA LYS A 398 -11.46 20.26 -3.69
C LYS A 398 -10.12 19.76 -3.15
N LEU A 399 -9.81 20.02 -1.87
CA LEU A 399 -8.56 19.58 -1.25
C LEU A 399 -8.59 18.09 -0.88
N PHE A 400 -9.78 17.51 -0.66
CA PHE A 400 -9.90 16.18 -0.05
C PHE A 400 -9.97 15.08 -1.12
N VAL A 401 -8.92 14.28 -1.18
CA VAL A 401 -8.80 13.14 -2.11
C VAL A 401 -9.39 11.86 -1.52
N PRO A 402 -9.71 10.83 -2.32
CA PRO A 402 -10.04 9.51 -1.79
C PRO A 402 -8.89 8.94 -0.93
N ASP A 403 -9.12 7.87 -0.20
CA ASP A 403 -8.10 7.21 0.62
C ASP A 403 -8.24 5.69 0.55
N LEU A 404 -7.35 5.06 -0.23
CA LEU A 404 -7.47 3.64 -0.58
C LEU A 404 -7.42 2.72 0.64
N MET A 405 -6.57 3.06 1.60
CA MET A 405 -6.37 2.26 2.79
C MET A 405 -7.61 2.28 3.70
N HIS A 406 -8.12 3.46 4.03
CA HIS A 406 -9.26 3.59 4.93
C HIS A 406 -10.61 3.35 4.26
N GLU A 407 -10.77 3.70 2.98
CA GLU A 407 -12.03 3.59 2.25
C GLU A 407 -12.22 2.20 1.65
N PHE A 408 -11.18 1.62 1.03
CA PHE A 408 -11.30 0.28 0.42
C PHE A 408 -10.80 -0.83 1.36
N GLU A 409 -9.52 -0.89 1.70
CA GLU A 409 -8.91 -2.05 2.41
C GLU A 409 -9.54 -2.26 3.80
N LEU A 410 -9.51 -1.23 4.65
CA LEU A 410 -10.11 -1.23 5.99
C LEU A 410 -11.61 -0.88 6.00
N GLY A 411 -12.14 -0.47 4.84
CA GLY A 411 -13.52 -0.02 4.69
C GLY A 411 -14.38 -1.04 3.98
N VAL A 412 -14.46 -0.93 2.66
CA VAL A 412 -15.31 -1.76 1.79
C VAL A 412 -14.91 -3.24 1.88
N TRP A 413 -13.63 -3.56 1.71
CA TRP A 413 -13.17 -4.94 1.69
C TRP A 413 -13.29 -5.60 3.08
N LYS A 414 -12.71 -5.02 4.13
CA LYS A 414 -12.88 -5.52 5.50
C LYS A 414 -14.35 -5.74 5.87
N GLY A 415 -15.23 -4.79 5.53
CA GLY A 415 -16.68 -4.91 5.75
C GLY A 415 -17.31 -6.07 4.97
N THR A 416 -16.90 -6.26 3.72
CA THR A 416 -17.37 -7.34 2.86
C THR A 416 -16.87 -8.71 3.32
N PHE A 417 -15.58 -8.85 3.60
CA PHE A 417 -14.98 -10.06 4.16
C PHE A 417 -15.64 -10.45 5.49
N THR A 418 -15.85 -9.48 6.39
CA THR A 418 -16.56 -9.71 7.66
C THR A 418 -17.97 -10.28 7.41
N HIS A 419 -18.67 -9.75 6.41
CA HIS A 419 -20.00 -10.25 6.07
C HIS A 419 -19.97 -11.64 5.41
N LEU A 420 -18.97 -11.93 4.58
CA LEU A 420 -18.75 -13.28 4.03
C LEU A 420 -18.50 -14.31 5.15
N VAL A 421 -17.71 -13.96 6.17
CA VAL A 421 -17.52 -14.81 7.36
C VAL A 421 -18.85 -15.02 8.10
N ARG A 422 -19.68 -13.98 8.24
CA ARG A 422 -21.03 -14.13 8.84
C ARG A 422 -21.94 -15.05 8.03
N ILE A 423 -21.86 -14.99 6.70
CA ILE A 423 -22.61 -15.89 5.81
C ILE A 423 -22.15 -17.33 6.02
N LEU A 424 -20.84 -17.60 6.08
CA LEU A 424 -20.32 -18.93 6.37
C LEU A 424 -20.76 -19.45 7.75
N ILE A 425 -20.82 -18.58 8.76
CA ILE A 425 -21.35 -18.95 10.09
C ILE A 425 -22.86 -19.26 10.00
N ALA A 426 -23.63 -18.49 9.24
CA ALA A 426 -25.07 -18.67 9.09
C ALA A 426 -25.44 -19.92 8.28
N GLU A 427 -24.69 -20.22 7.23
CA GLU A 427 -24.78 -21.48 6.47
C GLU A 427 -24.43 -22.70 7.34
N GLY A 428 -23.61 -22.49 8.38
CA GLY A 428 -23.14 -23.52 9.29
C GLY A 428 -22.11 -24.45 8.64
N ARG A 429 -22.01 -25.68 9.15
CA ARG A 429 -20.99 -26.68 8.79
C ARG A 429 -19.57 -26.22 9.18
N ASP A 430 -18.57 -26.69 8.44
CA ASP A 430 -17.15 -26.45 8.66
C ASP A 430 -16.58 -25.35 7.75
N GLY A 431 -17.44 -24.48 7.18
CA GLY A 431 -17.04 -23.49 6.17
C GLY A 431 -16.01 -22.46 6.67
N VAL A 432 -16.13 -22.03 7.93
CA VAL A 432 -15.16 -21.09 8.54
C VAL A 432 -13.81 -21.78 8.79
N GLN A 433 -13.83 -23.01 9.28
CA GLN A 433 -12.64 -23.80 9.54
C GLN A 433 -11.89 -24.09 8.23
N LYS A 434 -12.62 -24.48 7.19
CA LYS A 434 -12.06 -24.66 5.84
C LYS A 434 -11.50 -23.36 5.27
N LEU A 435 -12.16 -22.23 5.49
CA LEU A 435 -11.63 -20.94 5.04
C LEU A 435 -10.27 -20.65 5.69
N ASP A 436 -10.18 -20.80 7.02
CA ASP A 436 -8.94 -20.57 7.77
C ASP A 436 -7.82 -21.55 7.35
N GLU A 437 -8.14 -22.84 7.18
CA GLU A 437 -7.23 -23.86 6.68
C GLU A 437 -6.69 -23.53 5.28
N ARG A 438 -7.56 -23.08 4.37
CA ARG A 438 -7.16 -22.71 2.99
C ARG A 438 -6.24 -21.49 2.97
N PHE A 439 -6.51 -20.48 3.81
CA PHE A 439 -5.60 -19.34 3.93
C PHE A 439 -4.23 -19.77 4.48
N SER A 440 -4.17 -20.62 5.51
CA SER A 440 -2.90 -21.07 6.08
C SER A 440 -2.06 -21.92 5.11
N MET A 441 -2.71 -22.63 4.19
CA MET A 441 -2.07 -23.38 3.09
C MET A 441 -1.71 -22.54 1.86
N THR A 442 -2.06 -21.24 1.83
CA THR A 442 -1.72 -20.38 0.69
C THR A 442 -0.22 -20.08 0.67
N PRO A 443 0.49 -20.32 -0.45
CA PRO A 443 1.93 -20.11 -0.52
C PRO A 443 2.30 -18.62 -0.45
N THR A 444 3.43 -18.34 0.19
CA THR A 444 4.04 -17.01 0.21
C THR A 444 4.58 -16.64 -1.17
N PHE A 445 4.70 -15.33 -1.44
CA PHE A 445 5.15 -14.84 -2.74
C PHE A 445 5.92 -13.52 -2.61
N GLY A 446 7.01 -13.42 -3.38
CA GLY A 446 7.92 -12.28 -3.40
C GLY A 446 8.62 -12.04 -2.05
N ARG A 447 9.36 -10.93 -1.95
CA ARG A 447 9.95 -10.44 -0.70
C ARG A 447 8.86 -9.78 0.17
N ALA A 448 7.88 -10.56 0.63
CA ALA A 448 6.72 -10.12 1.43
C ALA A 448 5.54 -9.47 0.66
N THR A 449 5.40 -9.73 -0.63
CA THR A 449 4.18 -9.39 -1.39
C THR A 449 2.96 -10.13 -0.84
N ILE A 450 3.11 -11.45 -0.64
CA ILE A 450 2.17 -12.32 0.10
C ILE A 450 2.96 -13.00 1.21
N ARG A 451 2.65 -12.65 2.46
CA ARG A 451 3.19 -13.24 3.68
C ARG A 451 2.38 -14.48 4.07
N ARG A 452 2.92 -15.24 5.00
CA ARG A 452 2.24 -16.40 5.56
C ARG A 452 1.00 -15.92 6.33
N PHE A 453 -0.15 -16.50 6.04
CA PHE A 453 -1.36 -16.22 6.81
C PHE A 453 -1.30 -16.98 8.14
N VAL A 454 -1.72 -16.31 9.22
CA VAL A 454 -1.90 -16.94 10.53
C VAL A 454 -3.06 -17.93 10.51
N ASP A 455 -3.04 -18.92 11.40
CA ASP A 455 -3.99 -20.04 11.43
C ASP A 455 -5.48 -19.65 11.61
N SER A 456 -5.81 -18.38 11.88
CA SER A 456 -7.21 -17.92 11.96
C SER A 456 -7.42 -16.52 11.39
N VAL A 457 -7.62 -16.47 10.08
CA VAL A 457 -7.91 -15.25 9.32
C VAL A 457 -9.34 -14.77 9.59
N SER A 458 -10.29 -15.68 9.76
CA SER A 458 -11.71 -15.41 10.06
C SER A 458 -11.92 -14.67 11.38
N ALA A 459 -11.02 -14.84 12.35
CA ALA A 459 -11.05 -14.13 13.63
C ALA A 459 -10.66 -12.65 13.50
N MET A 460 -9.96 -12.27 12.42
CA MET A 460 -9.52 -10.90 12.11
C MET A 460 -8.84 -10.18 13.29
N LYS A 461 -7.96 -10.89 14.00
CA LYS A 461 -7.29 -10.39 15.19
C LYS A 461 -5.96 -9.73 14.82
N LYS A 462 -5.76 -8.48 15.25
CA LYS A 462 -4.51 -7.70 15.03
C LYS A 462 -4.12 -7.55 13.54
N LEU A 463 -5.10 -7.48 12.64
CA LEU A 463 -4.84 -7.30 11.20
C LEU A 463 -4.75 -5.82 10.82
N ALA A 464 -3.68 -5.45 10.13
CA ALA A 464 -3.50 -4.14 9.52
C ALA A 464 -4.08 -4.11 8.10
N ALA A 465 -4.11 -2.92 7.47
CA ALA A 465 -4.61 -2.77 6.10
C ALA A 465 -3.89 -3.67 5.09
N ARG A 466 -2.57 -3.82 5.27
CA ARG A 466 -1.72 -4.71 4.46
C ARG A 466 -2.15 -6.17 4.51
N ASP A 467 -2.73 -6.64 5.61
CA ASP A 467 -3.19 -8.03 5.74
C ASP A 467 -4.50 -8.21 4.97
N PHE A 468 -5.42 -7.25 5.09
CA PHE A 468 -6.65 -7.24 4.32
C PHE A 468 -6.39 -7.21 2.81
N GLU A 469 -5.42 -6.43 2.33
CA GLU A 469 -5.00 -6.47 0.92
C GLU A 469 -4.56 -7.87 0.49
N GLN A 470 -3.70 -8.54 1.26
CA GLN A 470 -3.22 -9.89 0.92
C GLN A 470 -4.36 -10.91 0.93
N MET A 471 -5.27 -10.79 1.91
CA MET A 471 -6.47 -11.62 1.97
C MET A 471 -7.31 -11.47 0.71
N LEU A 472 -7.53 -10.25 0.21
CA LEU A 472 -8.30 -10.03 -1.03
C LEU A 472 -7.67 -10.77 -2.22
N LYS A 473 -6.36 -10.62 -2.40
CA LYS A 473 -5.60 -11.22 -3.51
C LYS A 473 -5.70 -12.75 -3.54
N CYS A 474 -5.81 -13.38 -2.37
CA CYS A 474 -5.88 -14.84 -2.21
C CYS A 474 -7.30 -15.37 -1.93
N SER A 475 -8.32 -14.51 -1.88
CA SER A 475 -9.67 -14.91 -1.41
C SER A 475 -10.39 -15.86 -2.36
N ILE A 476 -10.23 -15.68 -3.68
CA ILE A 476 -10.98 -16.45 -4.69
C ILE A 476 -10.83 -17.98 -4.49
N PRO A 477 -9.61 -18.56 -4.47
CA PRO A 477 -9.45 -20.00 -4.22
C PRO A 477 -9.87 -20.41 -2.81
N CYS A 478 -9.73 -19.52 -1.81
CA CYS A 478 -10.11 -19.83 -0.43
C CYS A 478 -11.64 -19.96 -0.26
N PHE A 479 -12.43 -19.15 -0.96
CA PHE A 479 -13.90 -19.15 -0.88
C PHE A 479 -14.60 -20.14 -1.82
N GLU A 480 -13.91 -20.65 -2.84
CA GLU A 480 -14.50 -21.53 -3.85
C GLU A 480 -15.18 -22.77 -3.23
N ASN A 481 -16.44 -23.01 -3.60
CA ASN A 481 -17.27 -24.12 -3.16
C ASN A 481 -17.48 -24.20 -1.64
N LEU A 482 -17.31 -23.09 -0.91
CA LEU A 482 -17.74 -23.01 0.50
C LEU A 482 -19.25 -22.75 0.65
N LEU A 483 -19.89 -22.26 -0.41
CA LEU A 483 -21.32 -21.96 -0.48
C LEU A 483 -21.98 -22.77 -1.61
N PRO A 484 -23.32 -22.96 -1.59
CA PRO A 484 -24.06 -23.56 -2.70
C PRO A 484 -23.87 -22.78 -4.01
N GLU A 485 -23.98 -23.46 -5.16
CA GLU A 485 -23.52 -22.94 -6.46
C GLU A 485 -24.08 -21.57 -6.84
N ARG A 486 -25.37 -21.31 -6.58
CA ARG A 486 -25.99 -20.01 -6.82
C ARG A 486 -25.26 -18.86 -6.10
N ALA A 487 -24.96 -19.05 -4.82
CA ALA A 487 -24.26 -18.06 -4.01
C ALA A 487 -22.75 -18.05 -4.30
N ASN A 488 -22.15 -19.22 -4.49
CA ASN A 488 -20.74 -19.42 -4.84
C ASN A 488 -20.34 -18.61 -6.08
N SER A 489 -21.09 -18.77 -7.18
CA SER A 489 -20.76 -18.11 -8.44
C SER A 489 -20.84 -16.57 -8.34
N ILE A 490 -21.80 -16.02 -7.59
CA ILE A 490 -21.92 -14.57 -7.35
C ILE A 490 -20.77 -14.08 -6.45
N VAL A 491 -20.45 -14.81 -5.39
CA VAL A 491 -19.36 -14.45 -4.47
C VAL A 491 -18.00 -14.45 -5.18
N LEU A 492 -17.70 -15.48 -5.99
CA LEU A 492 -16.45 -15.54 -6.74
C LEU A 492 -16.33 -14.41 -7.77
N THR A 493 -17.44 -14.04 -8.44
CA THR A 493 -17.47 -12.89 -9.35
C THR A 493 -17.25 -11.58 -8.59
N MET A 494 -17.90 -11.39 -7.45
CA MET A 494 -17.70 -10.20 -6.61
C MET A 494 -16.26 -10.09 -6.10
N LEU A 495 -15.64 -11.19 -5.66
CA LEU A 495 -14.24 -11.21 -5.22
C LEU A 495 -13.28 -10.85 -6.36
N PHE A 496 -13.55 -11.34 -7.58
CA PHE A 496 -12.78 -10.97 -8.77
C PHE A 496 -12.91 -9.47 -9.08
N GLU A 497 -14.12 -8.91 -9.06
CA GLU A 497 -14.36 -7.49 -9.30
C GLU A 497 -13.72 -6.60 -8.23
N LEU A 498 -13.76 -6.99 -6.95
CA LEU A 498 -13.06 -6.30 -5.87
C LEU A 498 -11.54 -6.31 -6.09
N ALA A 499 -10.96 -7.46 -6.43
CA ALA A 499 -9.53 -7.58 -6.69
C ALA A 499 -9.09 -6.80 -7.94
N MET A 500 -9.89 -6.83 -9.01
CA MET A 500 -9.64 -6.06 -10.24
C MET A 500 -9.70 -4.55 -9.99
N TRP A 501 -10.73 -4.07 -9.29
CA TRP A 501 -10.86 -2.65 -8.94
C TRP A 501 -9.68 -2.20 -8.06
N HIS A 502 -9.29 -3.01 -7.07
CA HIS A 502 -8.15 -2.72 -6.20
C HIS A 502 -6.83 -2.67 -6.98
N ALA A 503 -6.63 -3.59 -7.93
CA ALA A 503 -5.44 -3.63 -8.77
C ALA A 503 -5.30 -2.36 -9.62
N PHE A 504 -6.39 -1.89 -10.25
CA PHE A 504 -6.40 -0.60 -10.94
C PHE A 504 -6.12 0.57 -10.00
N ALA A 505 -6.76 0.60 -8.83
CA ALA A 505 -6.59 1.67 -7.85
C ALA A 505 -5.15 1.79 -7.34
N LYS A 506 -4.39 0.68 -7.31
CA LYS A 506 -2.99 0.60 -6.85
C LYS A 506 -1.96 0.90 -7.94
N LEU A 507 -2.34 1.03 -9.22
CA LEU A 507 -1.37 1.33 -10.27
C LEU A 507 -0.67 2.68 -9.99
N GLN A 508 0.64 2.70 -10.25
CA GLN A 508 1.53 3.84 -10.07
C GLN A 508 1.82 4.57 -11.38
N LEU A 509 1.34 4.03 -12.48
CA LEU A 509 1.31 4.66 -13.78
C LEU A 509 0.00 4.28 -14.44
N HIS A 510 -0.79 5.29 -14.81
CA HIS A 510 -1.98 5.12 -15.62
C HIS A 510 -1.75 5.71 -17.01
N SER A 511 -2.26 5.04 -18.03
CA SER A 511 -2.55 5.63 -19.34
C SER A 511 -4.03 5.99 -19.43
N GLU A 512 -4.43 6.83 -20.40
CA GLU A 512 -5.84 7.11 -20.70
C GLU A 512 -6.67 5.83 -20.81
N SER A 513 -6.17 4.80 -21.49
CA SER A 513 -6.88 3.52 -21.62
C SER A 513 -7.09 2.83 -20.28
N THR A 514 -6.10 2.86 -19.38
CA THR A 514 -6.24 2.27 -18.04
C THR A 514 -7.15 3.09 -17.12
N VAL A 515 -7.25 4.41 -17.30
CA VAL A 515 -8.22 5.24 -16.56
C VAL A 515 -9.64 4.89 -17.03
N THR A 516 -9.87 4.79 -18.34
CA THR A 516 -11.16 4.36 -18.90
C THR A 516 -11.53 2.94 -18.45
N ALA A 517 -10.56 2.02 -18.44
CA ALA A 517 -10.78 0.68 -17.90
C ALA A 517 -11.15 0.71 -16.42
N PHE A 518 -10.52 1.58 -15.63
CA PHE A 518 -10.83 1.73 -14.21
C PHE A 518 -12.24 2.28 -13.97
N GLU A 519 -12.72 3.21 -14.81
CA GLU A 519 -14.12 3.64 -14.80
C GLU A 519 -15.07 2.46 -15.09
N GLY A 520 -14.77 1.65 -16.11
CA GLY A 520 -15.52 0.43 -16.42
C GLY A 520 -15.54 -0.56 -15.26
N SER A 521 -14.39 -0.79 -14.62
CA SER A 521 -14.26 -1.67 -13.43
C SER A 521 -15.07 -1.13 -12.25
N THR A 522 -15.16 0.18 -12.09
CA THR A 522 -15.99 0.81 -11.05
C THR A 522 -17.48 0.55 -11.28
N SER A 523 -17.94 0.62 -12.53
CA SER A 523 -19.31 0.26 -12.89
C SER A 523 -19.62 -1.23 -12.65
N THR A 524 -18.74 -2.15 -13.08
CA THR A 524 -18.95 -3.60 -12.90
C THR A 524 -18.84 -4.03 -11.44
N LEU A 525 -17.95 -3.41 -10.66
CA LEU A 525 -17.90 -3.60 -9.20
C LEU A 525 -19.23 -3.20 -8.56
N GLY A 526 -19.79 -2.04 -8.96
CA GLY A 526 -21.10 -1.60 -8.51
C GLY A 526 -22.20 -2.64 -8.77
N GLN A 527 -22.24 -3.21 -9.98
CA GLN A 527 -23.17 -4.28 -10.35
C GLN A 527 -22.99 -5.53 -9.49
N ALA A 528 -21.75 -6.01 -9.33
CA ALA A 528 -21.45 -7.21 -8.56
C ALA A 528 -21.84 -7.07 -7.07
N MET A 529 -21.54 -5.92 -6.46
CA MET A 529 -21.86 -5.62 -5.06
C MET A 529 -23.37 -5.53 -4.82
N ARG A 530 -24.13 -4.96 -5.77
CA ARG A 530 -25.60 -4.94 -5.73
C ARG A 530 -26.20 -6.34 -5.93
N ALA A 531 -25.67 -7.11 -6.88
CA ALA A 531 -26.08 -8.50 -7.09
C ALA A 531 -25.87 -9.36 -5.83
N PHE A 532 -24.71 -9.23 -5.17
CA PHE A 532 -24.44 -9.87 -3.89
C PHE A 532 -25.47 -9.48 -2.81
N LEU A 533 -25.75 -8.17 -2.66
CA LEU A 533 -26.76 -7.68 -1.70
C LEU A 533 -28.16 -8.23 -2.00
N ARG A 534 -28.59 -8.25 -3.27
CA ARG A 534 -29.97 -8.62 -3.67
C ARG A 534 -30.20 -10.13 -3.77
N ARG A 535 -29.18 -10.90 -4.16
CA ARG A 535 -29.33 -12.31 -4.55
C ARG A 535 -28.66 -13.30 -3.61
N VAL A 536 -27.72 -12.85 -2.76
CA VAL A 536 -27.02 -13.71 -1.79
C VAL A 536 -27.39 -13.35 -0.37
N CYS A 537 -27.24 -12.10 0.05
CA CYS A 537 -27.50 -11.69 1.44
C CYS A 537 -28.88 -12.08 2.01
N PRO A 538 -30.01 -12.05 1.25
CA PRO A 538 -31.32 -12.40 1.78
C PRO A 538 -31.46 -13.88 2.16
N ASP A 539 -30.65 -14.75 1.55
CA ASP A 539 -30.71 -16.21 1.79
C ASP A 539 -30.09 -16.60 3.15
N TYR A 540 -29.41 -15.67 3.85
CA TYR A 540 -28.66 -15.95 5.08
C TYR A 540 -29.04 -15.04 6.25
N ALA A 541 -29.44 -15.64 7.38
CA ALA A 541 -29.73 -14.93 8.62
C ALA A 541 -28.45 -14.57 9.39
N THR A 542 -27.71 -13.55 8.93
CA THR A 542 -26.42 -13.16 9.50
C THR A 542 -26.53 -12.43 10.84
N GLN A 543 -25.70 -12.83 11.81
CA GLN A 543 -25.63 -12.25 13.16
C GLN A 543 -24.26 -11.60 13.41
N GLU A 544 -24.15 -10.84 14.51
CA GLU A 544 -22.87 -10.37 15.04
C GLU A 544 -21.89 -11.52 15.28
N LEU A 545 -20.61 -11.27 15.01
CA LEU A 545 -19.56 -12.21 15.36
C LEU A 545 -19.46 -12.36 16.89
N PRO A 546 -18.97 -13.50 17.40
CA PRO A 546 -18.81 -13.70 18.85
C PRO A 546 -18.02 -12.59 19.55
N LYS A 547 -16.96 -12.06 18.91
CA LYS A 547 -16.16 -10.94 19.45
C LYS A 547 -16.98 -9.66 19.60
N GLU A 548 -17.83 -9.34 18.62
CA GLU A 548 -18.70 -8.15 18.65
C GLU A 548 -19.74 -8.26 19.78
N THR A 549 -20.36 -9.44 19.91
CA THR A 549 -21.31 -9.73 21.00
C THR A 549 -20.64 -9.58 22.37
N GLN A 550 -19.43 -10.11 22.53
CA GLN A 550 -18.64 -9.97 23.77
C GLN A 550 -18.24 -8.52 24.05
N SER A 551 -17.78 -7.77 23.05
CA SER A 551 -17.39 -6.36 23.21
C SER A 551 -18.58 -5.53 23.71
N ARG A 552 -19.78 -5.73 23.12
CA ARG A 552 -20.99 -5.06 23.60
C ARG A 552 -21.37 -5.48 25.02
N GLN A 553 -21.23 -6.76 25.37
CA GLN A 553 -21.44 -7.22 26.75
C GLN A 553 -20.50 -6.50 27.72
N ARG A 554 -19.20 -6.37 27.39
CA ARG A 554 -18.22 -5.63 28.21
C ARG A 554 -18.58 -4.15 28.33
N ARG A 555 -19.00 -3.48 27.25
CA ARG A 555 -19.45 -2.08 27.26
C ARG A 555 -20.69 -1.88 28.11
N LYS A 556 -21.69 -2.77 27.98
CA LYS A 556 -22.90 -2.72 28.80
C LYS A 556 -22.59 -2.97 30.27
N ALA A 557 -21.66 -3.88 30.57
CA ALA A 557 -21.17 -4.11 31.94
C ALA A 557 -20.41 -2.89 32.50
N ARG A 558 -19.56 -2.23 31.70
CA ARG A 558 -18.90 -0.96 32.07
C ARG A 558 -19.90 0.17 32.34
N ARG A 559 -20.96 0.30 31.52
CA ARG A 559 -22.03 1.30 31.76
C ARG A 559 -22.88 0.96 33.00
N ALA A 560 -23.17 -0.31 33.23
CA ALA A 560 -23.94 -0.77 34.39
C ALA A 560 -23.15 -0.56 35.71
N THR A 561 -21.83 -0.78 35.69
CA THR A 561 -20.96 -0.52 36.85
C THR A 561 -20.84 0.97 37.17
N ALA A 562 -20.97 1.85 36.17
CA ALA A 562 -21.04 3.30 36.38
C ALA A 562 -22.40 3.79 36.96
N SER A 563 -23.45 2.95 36.96
CA SER A 563 -24.82 3.31 37.43
C SER A 563 -25.21 2.72 38.79
N GLY A 564 -24.28 2.06 39.51
CA GLY A 564 -24.46 1.58 40.89
C GLY A 564 -24.47 0.04 41.06
N PRO A 565 -24.45 -0.48 42.31
CA PRO A 565 -24.10 -1.90 42.58
C PRO A 565 -25.17 -2.94 42.20
N ASN A 566 -26.39 -2.52 41.86
CA ASN A 566 -27.54 -3.40 41.61
C ASN A 566 -27.99 -3.40 40.14
N GLY A 567 -27.04 -3.41 39.19
CA GLY A 567 -27.36 -3.60 37.77
C GLY A 567 -27.73 -5.06 37.46
N PRO A 568 -28.81 -5.33 36.71
CA PRO A 568 -29.17 -6.70 36.32
C PRO A 568 -28.09 -7.31 35.43
N ASN A 569 -27.76 -8.59 35.67
CA ASN A 569 -26.79 -9.35 34.88
C ASN A 569 -27.44 -9.79 33.55
N VAL A 570 -27.55 -8.86 32.59
CA VAL A 570 -28.24 -9.10 31.33
C VAL A 570 -27.30 -9.78 30.33
N ARG A 571 -27.47 -11.11 30.12
CA ARG A 571 -26.92 -11.80 28.95
C ARG A 571 -27.51 -11.17 27.69
N VAL A 572 -26.67 -10.54 26.86
CA VAL A 572 -27.11 -9.95 25.59
C VAL A 572 -26.92 -10.96 24.48
N SER A 573 -28.01 -11.32 23.77
CA SER A 573 -27.99 -12.17 22.58
C SER A 573 -27.34 -11.47 21.39
N ALA A 574 -26.80 -12.24 20.43
CA ALA A 574 -26.23 -11.68 19.21
C ALA A 574 -27.32 -10.92 18.41
N LYS A 575 -26.99 -9.72 17.90
CA LYS A 575 -27.92 -8.95 17.05
C LYS A 575 -27.81 -9.40 15.60
N VAL A 576 -28.91 -9.32 14.86
CA VAL A 576 -28.93 -9.48 13.40
C VAL A 576 -28.11 -8.36 12.75
N LYS A 577 -27.30 -8.70 11.76
CA LYS A 577 -26.42 -7.78 11.03
C LYS A 577 -26.62 -7.90 9.53
N LYS A 578 -27.34 -6.95 8.94
CA LYS A 578 -27.50 -6.82 7.48
C LYS A 578 -26.22 -6.27 6.82
N PHE A 579 -26.05 -6.56 5.53
CA PHE A 579 -24.99 -5.98 4.72
C PHE A 579 -25.27 -4.49 4.47
N SER A 580 -24.39 -3.62 4.97
CA SER A 580 -24.59 -2.16 4.94
C SER A 580 -23.43 -1.40 4.28
N VAL A 581 -22.45 -2.11 3.72
CA VAL A 581 -21.26 -1.52 3.09
C VAL A 581 -21.64 -0.53 1.99
N LEU A 582 -22.68 -0.86 1.21
CA LEU A 582 -23.15 -0.03 0.09
C LEU A 582 -23.70 1.35 0.53
N ASN A 583 -24.09 1.49 1.81
CA ASN A 583 -24.64 2.74 2.36
C ASN A 583 -23.58 3.58 3.09
N THR A 584 -22.30 3.29 2.86
CA THR A 584 -21.19 3.98 3.52
C THR A 584 -20.57 5.05 2.61
N PRO A 585 -20.07 6.18 3.17
CA PRO A 585 -19.32 7.14 2.38
C PRO A 585 -18.08 6.50 1.75
N LYS A 586 -17.47 5.51 2.43
CA LYS A 586 -16.32 4.76 1.92
C LYS A 586 -16.61 4.05 0.59
N TYR A 587 -17.76 3.36 0.50
CA TYR A 587 -18.20 2.74 -0.75
C TYR A 587 -18.53 3.78 -1.82
N HIS A 588 -19.25 4.84 -1.47
CA HIS A 588 -19.54 5.93 -2.41
C HIS A 588 -18.27 6.56 -2.98
N ARG A 589 -17.19 6.72 -2.20
CA ARG A 589 -15.94 7.33 -2.68
C ARG A 589 -15.19 6.53 -3.74
N LEU A 590 -15.50 5.23 -3.92
CA LEU A 590 -14.85 4.41 -4.96
C LEU A 590 -15.07 5.01 -6.37
N GLY A 591 -16.21 5.69 -6.59
CA GLY A 591 -16.52 6.39 -7.85
C GLY A 591 -15.63 7.58 -8.19
N ASP A 592 -14.85 8.10 -7.23
CA ASP A 592 -14.07 9.33 -7.42
C ASP A 592 -12.60 9.08 -7.81
N TYR A 593 -12.14 7.82 -7.81
CA TYR A 593 -10.72 7.47 -8.00
C TYR A 593 -10.20 7.81 -9.40
N ALA A 594 -10.88 7.36 -10.46
CA ALA A 594 -10.43 7.58 -11.84
C ALA A 594 -10.28 9.09 -12.16
N ARG A 595 -11.27 9.90 -11.76
CA ARG A 595 -11.20 11.36 -11.86
C ARG A 595 -10.04 11.95 -11.06
N SER A 596 -9.84 11.48 -9.82
CA SER A 596 -8.75 11.95 -8.96
C SER A 596 -7.38 11.63 -9.55
N ILE A 597 -7.24 10.49 -10.23
CA ILE A 597 -6.01 10.08 -10.91
C ILE A 597 -5.69 11.01 -12.08
N ALA A 598 -6.68 11.35 -12.91
CA ALA A 598 -6.50 12.30 -14.00
C ALA A 598 -6.11 13.70 -13.50
N GLU A 599 -6.70 14.13 -12.38
CA GLU A 599 -6.51 15.47 -11.82
C GLU A 599 -5.24 15.63 -10.99
N LEU A 600 -4.82 14.61 -10.24
CA LEU A 600 -3.75 14.69 -9.23
C LEU A 600 -2.67 13.61 -9.40
N GLY A 601 -2.78 12.74 -10.41
CA GLY A 601 -1.88 11.59 -10.56
C GLY A 601 -2.31 10.40 -9.69
N THR A 602 -1.54 9.31 -9.77
CA THR A 602 -1.86 8.01 -9.18
C THR A 602 -2.04 8.04 -7.66
N SER A 603 -2.78 7.07 -7.10
CA SER A 603 -3.26 7.10 -5.70
C SER A 603 -2.16 7.11 -4.63
N ASP A 604 -1.00 6.54 -4.94
CA ASP A 604 0.20 6.57 -4.10
C ASP A 604 0.77 7.98 -3.91
N ASN A 605 0.38 8.98 -4.72
CA ASN A 605 0.73 10.38 -4.47
C ASN A 605 0.03 10.99 -3.25
N TRP A 606 -1.10 10.41 -2.83
CA TRP A 606 -1.96 10.96 -1.80
C TRP A 606 -2.46 9.92 -0.79
N SER A 607 -1.86 8.74 -0.78
CA SER A 607 -2.12 7.70 0.21
C SER A 607 -1.78 8.16 1.63
N THR A 608 -2.66 7.85 2.59
CA THR A 608 -2.43 8.13 4.01
C THR A 608 -1.35 7.25 4.63
N GLN A 609 -0.97 6.14 3.97
CA GLN A 609 0.16 5.28 4.36
C GLN A 609 1.45 6.07 4.55
N ALA A 610 1.73 7.06 3.69
CA ALA A 610 2.91 7.90 3.81
C ALA A 610 2.99 8.66 5.15
N GLY A 611 1.85 9.13 5.65
CA GLY A 611 1.78 9.80 6.95
C GLY A 611 1.85 8.83 8.12
N GLU A 612 1.28 7.62 7.98
CA GLU A 612 1.43 6.55 8.98
C GLU A 612 2.89 6.09 9.14
N PHE A 613 3.66 6.03 8.06
CA PHE A 613 5.10 5.78 8.15
C PHE A 613 5.83 6.87 8.95
N GLU A 614 5.50 8.14 8.73
CA GLU A 614 6.09 9.23 9.52
C GLU A 614 5.64 9.18 11.00
N HIS A 615 4.44 8.66 11.30
CA HIS A 615 4.03 8.38 12.68
C HIS A 615 4.96 7.39 13.38
N ARG A 616 5.47 6.35 12.70
CA ARG A 616 6.43 5.39 13.29
C ARG A 616 7.67 6.12 13.81
N ARG A 617 8.18 7.07 13.03
CA ARG A 617 9.33 7.89 13.41
C ARG A 617 9.04 8.81 14.60
N VAL A 618 7.86 9.43 14.63
CA VAL A 618 7.40 10.22 15.79
C VAL A 618 7.31 9.37 17.06
N LYS A 619 6.81 8.13 16.97
CA LYS A 619 6.77 7.20 18.10
C LYS A 619 8.17 6.81 18.57
N GLN A 620 9.11 6.59 17.65
CA GLN A 620 10.52 6.36 17.99
C GLN A 620 11.13 7.57 18.72
N PHE A 621 10.83 8.80 18.28
CA PHE A 621 11.25 10.01 18.98
C PHE A 621 10.60 10.16 20.36
N TYR A 622 9.31 9.82 20.50
CA TYR A 622 8.64 9.84 21.79
C TYR A 622 9.33 8.97 22.84
N ARG A 623 9.87 7.79 22.45
CA ARG A 623 10.66 6.91 23.34
C ARG A 623 11.89 7.60 23.93
N ARG A 624 12.40 8.66 23.29
CA ARG A 624 13.56 9.45 23.73
C ARG A 624 13.19 10.67 24.57
N THR A 625 11.90 10.94 24.76
CA THR A 625 11.41 12.06 25.58
C THR A 625 11.31 11.69 27.06
N ASN A 626 11.23 12.70 27.92
CA ASN A 626 10.94 12.51 29.35
C ASN A 626 9.45 12.22 29.65
N LYS A 627 8.60 12.08 28.62
CA LYS A 627 7.17 11.71 28.71
C LYS A 627 6.29 12.67 29.52
N ASN A 628 6.74 13.89 29.81
CA ASN A 628 5.96 14.91 30.50
C ASN A 628 5.02 15.66 29.53
N ARG A 629 4.18 16.58 30.02
CA ARG A 629 3.22 17.38 29.21
C ARG A 629 3.86 18.26 28.10
N THR A 630 5.18 18.30 27.97
CA THR A 630 5.93 19.03 26.93
C THR A 630 6.59 18.09 25.91
N PHE A 631 6.19 16.81 25.86
CA PHE A 631 6.77 15.82 24.94
C PHE A 631 6.70 16.28 23.46
N GLY A 632 5.67 17.03 23.04
CA GLY A 632 5.57 17.56 21.68
C GLY A 632 6.77 18.43 21.29
N ARG A 633 7.25 19.28 22.20
CA ARG A 633 8.48 20.08 21.98
C ARG A 633 9.72 19.19 21.85
N GLN A 634 9.81 18.16 22.67
CA GLN A 634 10.96 17.25 22.65
C GLN A 634 11.00 16.42 21.37
N ILE A 635 9.84 15.98 20.87
CA ILE A 635 9.72 15.34 19.56
C ILE A 635 10.18 16.30 18.45
N ALA A 636 9.75 17.57 18.47
CA ALA A 636 10.20 18.56 17.48
C ALA A 636 11.73 18.72 17.46
N LEU A 637 12.37 18.71 18.64
CA LEU A 637 13.84 18.77 18.77
C LEU A 637 14.52 17.51 18.22
N GLU A 638 13.98 16.32 18.49
CA GLU A 638 14.53 15.06 17.95
C GLU A 638 14.41 14.97 16.42
N VAL A 639 13.29 15.41 15.84
CA VAL A 639 13.11 15.52 14.38
C VAL A 639 14.23 16.40 13.78
N ARG A 640 14.49 17.56 14.40
CA ARG A 640 15.54 18.49 13.97
C ARG A 640 16.93 17.82 14.02
N ARG A 641 17.29 17.21 15.16
CA ARG A 641 18.57 16.53 15.35
C ARG A 641 18.79 15.44 14.30
N ALA A 642 17.77 14.62 14.05
CA ALA A 642 17.82 13.58 13.04
C ALA A 642 18.03 14.14 11.62
N ASN A 643 17.38 15.25 11.27
CA ASN A 643 17.59 15.92 9.97
C ASN A 643 19.02 16.46 9.82
N ILE A 644 19.60 17.04 10.88
CA ILE A 644 20.98 17.55 10.87
C ILE A 644 21.95 16.40 10.67
N ILE A 645 21.80 15.30 11.42
CA ILE A 645 22.66 14.12 11.31
C ILE A 645 22.58 13.51 9.91
N ASN A 646 21.38 13.37 9.34
CA ASN A 646 21.23 12.84 7.98
C ASN A 646 21.95 13.73 6.94
N ARG A 647 21.86 15.06 7.04
CA ARG A 647 22.58 15.96 6.14
C ARG A 647 24.10 15.83 6.25
N ILE A 648 24.62 15.65 7.47
CA ILE A 648 26.05 15.41 7.69
C ILE A 648 26.48 14.08 7.07
N ALA A 649 25.69 13.01 7.26
CA ALA A 649 25.95 11.70 6.66
C ALA A 649 25.95 11.76 5.13
N GLN A 650 24.95 12.43 4.52
CA GLN A 650 24.87 12.62 3.07
C GLN A 650 26.06 13.41 2.50
N ALA A 651 26.59 14.38 3.25
CA ALA A 651 27.77 15.15 2.84
C ALA A 651 29.08 14.34 2.93
N GLN A 652 29.10 13.25 3.70
CA GLN A 652 30.30 12.45 3.96
C GLN A 652 30.43 11.19 3.08
N GLY A 653 29.43 10.86 2.24
CA GLY A 653 29.49 9.78 1.24
C GLY A 653 29.73 8.39 1.86
N GLU A 654 28.67 7.64 2.15
CA GLU A 654 28.82 6.33 2.79
C GLU A 654 29.30 5.24 1.81
N ALA A 655 30.38 4.56 2.22
CA ALA A 655 30.90 3.34 1.63
C ALA A 655 30.31 2.13 2.38
N VAL A 656 29.52 1.30 1.70
CA VAL A 656 28.98 0.05 2.24
C VAL A 656 30.09 -1.01 2.32
N ARG A 657 30.34 -1.57 3.51
CA ARG A 657 31.26 -2.71 3.72
C ARG A 657 30.47 -4.00 3.98
N PRO A 658 30.89 -5.17 3.44
CA PRO A 658 30.20 -6.43 3.63
C PRO A 658 30.52 -7.09 4.99
N ARG A 659 29.52 -7.70 5.61
CA ARG A 659 29.59 -8.27 6.97
C ARG A 659 29.90 -9.78 6.98
N HIS A 660 30.63 -10.23 8.02
CA HIS A 660 31.15 -11.59 8.18
C HIS A 660 30.15 -12.63 8.73
N LYS A 661 30.42 -13.90 8.35
CA LYS A 661 29.64 -15.14 8.50
C LYS A 661 29.43 -15.62 9.96
N ARG A 662 28.26 -16.20 10.23
CA ARG A 662 27.93 -16.97 11.46
C ARG A 662 28.05 -18.49 11.26
N ARG A 663 28.29 -19.21 12.36
CA ARG A 663 28.81 -20.59 12.45
C ARG A 663 27.70 -21.66 12.57
N LYS A 664 27.93 -22.80 11.89
CA LYS A 664 27.04 -23.97 11.70
C LYS A 664 26.63 -24.74 12.97
N GLN A 665 25.41 -25.26 12.98
CA GLN A 665 24.96 -26.43 13.77
C GLN A 665 24.58 -27.60 12.83
N LYS A 666 24.61 -28.84 13.35
CA LYS A 666 24.53 -30.09 12.58
C LYS A 666 23.08 -30.51 12.27
N ALA A 667 22.83 -30.88 11.02
CA ALA A 667 21.58 -31.49 10.57
C ALA A 667 21.69 -33.02 10.39
N ARG A 668 20.53 -33.65 10.54
CA ARG A 668 20.24 -35.10 10.53
C ARG A 668 19.98 -35.60 9.09
N ALA A 669 20.03 -36.91 8.88
CA ALA A 669 19.95 -37.57 7.57
C ALA A 669 18.49 -37.71 7.06
N THR A 670 18.32 -37.60 5.74
CA THR A 670 17.06 -37.78 5.00
C THR A 670 17.27 -38.76 3.82
N ARG A 671 16.21 -39.43 3.37
CA ARG A 671 16.22 -40.49 2.32
C ARG A 671 16.14 -39.88 0.91
N GLY A 672 16.92 -40.42 -0.04
CA GLY A 672 16.92 -40.06 -1.47
C GLY A 672 17.69 -38.76 -1.78
N ARG A 673 18.46 -38.71 -2.87
CA ARG A 673 19.30 -37.55 -3.22
C ARG A 673 18.61 -36.66 -4.24
N ARG A 674 18.10 -35.53 -3.75
CA ARG A 674 17.41 -34.49 -4.54
C ARG A 674 18.39 -33.47 -5.13
N LEU A 675 18.01 -32.80 -6.22
CA LEU A 675 18.82 -31.79 -6.90
C LEU A 675 18.65 -30.33 -6.40
N HIS A 676 18.47 -30.14 -5.09
CA HIS A 676 18.45 -28.80 -4.48
C HIS A 676 19.26 -28.75 -3.18
N LEU A 677 19.83 -27.58 -2.89
CA LEU A 677 20.63 -27.36 -1.68
C LEU A 677 19.75 -27.20 -0.43
N ARG A 678 20.27 -27.61 0.72
CA ARG A 678 19.57 -27.43 2.01
C ARG A 678 19.59 -25.97 2.42
N PHE A 679 18.62 -25.58 3.26
CA PHE A 679 18.58 -24.21 3.80
C PHE A 679 19.88 -23.83 4.55
N ASP A 680 20.47 -24.79 5.27
CA ASP A 680 21.69 -24.58 6.07
C ASP A 680 22.99 -24.46 5.23
N ASP A 681 22.91 -24.78 3.92
CA ASP A 681 24.06 -24.69 3.02
C ASP A 681 24.27 -23.24 2.57
N SER A 682 25.48 -22.74 2.79
CA SER A 682 25.85 -21.34 2.55
C SER A 682 26.41 -21.13 1.14
N GLN A 683 25.62 -20.46 0.30
CA GLN A 683 26.01 -20.02 -1.04
C GLN A 683 25.59 -18.56 -1.25
N PRO A 684 26.28 -17.59 -0.62
CA PRO A 684 25.91 -16.19 -0.72
C PRO A 684 26.04 -15.69 -2.17
N LEU A 685 24.97 -15.07 -2.67
CA LEU A 685 24.93 -14.50 -4.01
C LEU A 685 25.07 -12.96 -3.91
N PRO A 686 26.08 -12.33 -4.55
CA PRO A 686 26.26 -10.89 -4.49
C PRO A 686 25.09 -10.14 -5.16
N GLN A 687 25.00 -8.83 -4.92
CA GLN A 687 23.96 -7.99 -5.55
C GLN A 687 24.07 -8.11 -7.08
N THR A 688 22.97 -8.46 -7.72
CA THR A 688 22.90 -8.59 -9.19
C THR A 688 22.91 -7.22 -9.83
N LEU A 689 23.68 -7.04 -10.90
CA LEU A 689 23.69 -5.79 -11.65
C LEU A 689 22.33 -5.58 -12.34
N PRO A 690 21.75 -4.35 -12.37
CA PRO A 690 20.40 -4.11 -12.91
C PRO A 690 20.24 -4.35 -14.43
N ASP A 691 21.34 -4.46 -15.17
CA ASP A 691 21.39 -4.73 -16.60
C ASP A 691 21.41 -6.23 -16.93
N GLN A 692 21.88 -7.08 -16.01
CA GLN A 692 21.81 -8.53 -16.13
C GLN A 692 20.36 -9.00 -16.01
N HIS A 693 19.94 -9.94 -16.87
CA HIS A 693 18.59 -10.54 -16.80
C HIS A 693 18.47 -11.51 -15.63
N TYR A 694 19.50 -12.33 -15.40
CA TYR A 694 19.50 -13.31 -14.32
C TYR A 694 20.86 -13.43 -13.63
N HIS A 695 20.86 -14.02 -12.44
CA HIS A 695 22.08 -14.33 -11.69
C HIS A 695 21.95 -15.64 -10.92
N ILE A 696 22.88 -16.56 -11.19
CA ILE A 696 23.10 -17.83 -10.50
C ILE A 696 24.59 -17.89 -10.12
N SER A 697 24.93 -18.59 -9.04
CA SER A 697 26.32 -18.75 -8.62
C SER A 697 27.09 -19.64 -9.61
N ASN A 698 28.36 -19.30 -9.88
CA ASN A 698 29.29 -20.18 -10.61
C ASN A 698 30.16 -21.04 -9.67
N ASP A 699 29.80 -21.12 -8.39
CA ASP A 699 30.59 -21.85 -7.41
C ASP A 699 30.47 -23.37 -7.62
N LYS A 700 31.62 -24.06 -7.62
CA LYS A 700 31.74 -25.51 -7.81
C LYS A 700 31.65 -26.32 -6.51
N ARG A 701 31.30 -25.69 -5.38
CA ARG A 701 31.23 -26.30 -4.03
C ARG A 701 30.31 -27.51 -3.89
N TYR A 702 29.27 -27.62 -4.72
CA TYR A 702 28.23 -28.65 -4.57
C TYR A 702 28.12 -29.51 -5.84
N PRO A 703 29.13 -30.33 -6.15
CA PRO A 703 29.09 -31.22 -7.31
C PRO A 703 28.24 -32.46 -7.04
N VAL A 704 27.46 -32.86 -8.03
CA VAL A 704 26.73 -34.13 -8.11
C VAL A 704 27.15 -34.83 -9.38
N LYS A 705 27.60 -36.09 -9.27
CA LYS A 705 27.83 -36.91 -10.46
C LYS A 705 26.49 -37.34 -11.02
N LEU A 706 26.32 -37.19 -12.34
CA LEU A 706 25.05 -37.46 -13.01
C LEU A 706 24.72 -38.96 -12.92
N GLU A 707 25.68 -39.85 -13.18
CA GLU A 707 25.50 -41.31 -13.01
C GLU A 707 25.04 -41.70 -11.61
N ASP A 708 25.68 -41.18 -10.56
CA ASP A 708 25.31 -41.46 -9.15
C ASP A 708 23.88 -41.00 -8.87
N PHE A 709 23.51 -39.80 -9.34
CA PHE A 709 22.17 -39.25 -9.13
C PHE A 709 21.09 -40.09 -9.81
N LEU A 710 21.33 -40.56 -11.03
CA LEU A 710 20.37 -41.40 -11.76
C LEU A 710 20.26 -42.79 -11.13
N TYR A 711 21.37 -43.35 -10.65
CA TYR A 711 21.37 -44.63 -9.94
C TYR A 711 20.60 -44.55 -8.61
N GLU A 712 20.81 -43.49 -7.82
CA GLU A 712 20.12 -43.30 -6.54
C GLU A 712 18.61 -43.03 -6.69
N ASN A 713 18.15 -42.64 -7.88
CA ASN A 713 16.75 -42.35 -8.19
C ASN A 713 16.22 -43.24 -9.33
N GLU A 714 16.77 -44.46 -9.47
CA GLU A 714 16.32 -45.44 -10.44
C GLU A 714 14.85 -45.81 -10.21
N GLY A 715 14.04 -45.76 -11.29
CA GLY A 715 12.61 -46.00 -11.24
C GLY A 715 11.74 -44.78 -10.86
N ASP A 716 12.33 -43.61 -10.65
CA ASP A 716 11.59 -42.36 -10.53
C ASP A 716 11.14 -41.87 -11.93
N PRO A 717 9.84 -41.64 -12.16
CA PRO A 717 9.34 -41.16 -13.46
C PRO A 717 10.00 -39.85 -13.93
N ALA A 718 10.43 -38.98 -13.01
CA ALA A 718 11.09 -37.72 -13.36
C ALA A 718 12.49 -37.93 -13.96
N CYS A 719 13.12 -39.10 -13.72
CA CYS A 719 14.50 -39.37 -14.09
C CYS A 719 14.66 -40.22 -15.36
N GLU A 720 13.58 -40.79 -15.92
CA GLU A 720 13.65 -41.77 -17.02
C GLU A 720 14.35 -41.23 -18.29
N ASN A 721 14.06 -39.98 -18.69
CA ASN A 721 14.63 -39.35 -19.89
C ASN A 721 15.63 -38.21 -19.58
N PHE A 722 16.04 -38.07 -18.32
CA PHE A 722 16.79 -36.92 -17.82
C PHE A 722 18.05 -36.60 -18.64
N THR A 723 18.89 -37.61 -18.91
CA THR A 723 20.16 -37.41 -19.64
C THR A 723 19.94 -36.98 -21.09
N TRP A 724 18.94 -37.58 -21.75
CA TRP A 724 18.60 -37.25 -23.13
C TRP A 724 18.14 -35.81 -23.24
N GLU A 725 17.16 -35.42 -22.41
CA GLU A 725 16.60 -34.06 -22.39
C GLU A 725 17.65 -33.02 -21.99
N LEU A 726 18.52 -33.33 -21.03
CA LEU A 726 19.58 -32.43 -20.60
C LEU A 726 20.54 -32.17 -21.76
N LYS A 727 21.01 -33.23 -22.43
CA LYS A 727 21.93 -33.11 -23.56
C LYS A 727 21.26 -32.44 -24.77
N ALA A 728 19.98 -32.69 -25.02
CA ALA A 728 19.21 -32.00 -26.05
C ALA A 728 19.12 -30.48 -25.77
N HIS A 729 18.90 -30.10 -24.50
CA HIS A 729 18.92 -28.71 -24.08
C HIS A 729 20.30 -28.07 -24.25
N LEU A 730 21.37 -28.78 -23.89
CA LEU A 730 22.75 -28.30 -24.03
C LEU A 730 23.17 -28.17 -25.49
N LEU A 731 22.78 -29.11 -26.36
CA LEU A 731 23.07 -29.07 -27.78
C LEU A 731 22.64 -27.75 -28.42
N ARG A 732 21.43 -27.28 -28.09
CA ARG A 732 20.87 -26.03 -28.61
C ARG A 732 21.61 -24.78 -28.11
N ARG A 733 22.37 -24.88 -27.02
CA ARG A 733 23.06 -23.75 -26.37
C ARG A 733 24.57 -23.74 -26.60
N LEU A 734 25.12 -24.86 -27.07
CA LEU A 734 26.52 -24.98 -27.46
C LEU A 734 26.75 -24.42 -28.87
N PRO A 735 28.01 -24.09 -29.25
CA PRO A 735 28.32 -23.52 -30.56
C PRO A 735 27.71 -24.30 -31.73
N GLY A 736 27.03 -23.58 -32.62
CA GLY A 736 26.28 -24.14 -33.76
C GLY A 736 24.82 -24.52 -33.45
N GLY A 737 24.43 -24.54 -32.17
CA GLY A 737 23.05 -24.80 -31.74
C GLY A 737 22.05 -23.73 -32.18
N ASP A 738 22.46 -22.46 -32.22
CA ASP A 738 21.62 -21.31 -32.64
C ASP A 738 21.16 -21.40 -34.12
N ALA A 739 21.82 -22.23 -34.93
CA ALA A 739 21.45 -22.47 -36.33
C ALA A 739 20.37 -23.55 -36.49
N LEU A 740 20.04 -24.29 -35.43
CA LEU A 740 19.02 -25.32 -35.45
C LEU A 740 17.61 -24.68 -35.41
N SER A 741 16.70 -25.24 -36.20
CA SER A 741 15.28 -24.85 -36.14
C SER A 741 14.71 -25.11 -34.74
N PRO A 742 13.77 -24.29 -34.23
CA PRO A 742 13.05 -24.58 -32.98
C PRO A 742 12.41 -25.98 -32.97
N ASP A 743 11.94 -26.45 -34.13
CA ASP A 743 11.28 -27.76 -34.29
C ASP A 743 12.28 -28.92 -34.56
N TYR A 744 13.58 -28.65 -34.49
CA TYR A 744 14.60 -29.67 -34.74
C TYR A 744 14.65 -30.68 -33.60
N MET A 745 14.54 -31.96 -33.97
CA MET A 745 14.68 -33.10 -33.07
C MET A 745 16.13 -33.64 -33.14
N PRO A 746 16.87 -33.66 -32.02
CA PRO A 746 18.24 -34.19 -32.00
C PRO A 746 18.30 -35.67 -32.38
N THR A 747 19.31 -36.05 -33.16
CA THR A 747 19.61 -37.46 -33.43
C THR A 747 20.44 -38.07 -32.29
N LEU A 748 20.56 -39.41 -32.26
CA LEU A 748 21.43 -40.10 -31.31
C LEU A 748 22.88 -39.60 -31.39
N ASP A 749 23.39 -39.39 -32.61
CA ASP A 749 24.76 -38.89 -32.83
C ASP A 749 24.93 -37.47 -32.28
N ASP A 750 23.93 -36.60 -32.44
CA ASP A 750 23.97 -35.26 -31.87
C ASP A 750 24.05 -35.30 -30.34
N ILE A 751 23.24 -36.14 -29.70
CA ILE A 751 23.23 -36.30 -28.24
C ILE A 751 24.54 -36.93 -27.76
N PHE A 752 25.12 -37.88 -28.47
CA PHE A 752 26.43 -38.44 -28.14
C PHE A 752 27.58 -37.45 -28.35
N SER A 753 27.43 -36.48 -29.25
CA SER A 753 28.40 -35.40 -29.45
C SER A 753 28.48 -34.46 -28.24
N VAL A 754 27.41 -34.32 -27.45
CA VAL A 754 27.41 -33.47 -26.26
C VAL A 754 28.09 -34.18 -25.08
N ARG A 755 29.18 -33.57 -24.59
CA ARG A 755 29.95 -34.02 -23.43
C ARG A 755 29.77 -33.06 -22.26
N ILE A 756 29.58 -33.64 -21.08
CA ILE A 756 29.55 -32.92 -19.79
C ILE A 756 30.85 -33.27 -19.07
N GLU A 757 31.60 -32.25 -18.69
CA GLU A 757 32.93 -32.42 -18.10
C GLU A 757 32.83 -33.19 -16.77
N ASN A 758 33.61 -34.27 -16.66
CA ASN A 758 33.65 -35.16 -15.50
C ASN A 758 32.28 -35.75 -15.07
N ASP A 759 31.27 -35.70 -15.94
CA ASP A 759 29.90 -36.13 -15.64
C ASP A 759 29.31 -35.43 -14.40
N LYS A 760 29.58 -34.13 -14.23
CA LYS A 760 29.18 -33.35 -13.04
C LYS A 760 28.12 -32.28 -13.32
N LEU A 761 27.14 -32.25 -12.43
CA LEU A 761 26.20 -31.15 -12.23
C LEU A 761 26.61 -30.35 -10.99
N TYR A 762 26.63 -29.02 -11.06
CA TYR A 762 26.92 -28.17 -9.91
C TYR A 762 25.65 -27.49 -9.41
N GLN A 763 25.21 -27.82 -8.20
CA GLN A 763 23.93 -27.38 -7.65
C GLN A 763 23.97 -25.95 -7.10
N HIS A 764 22.84 -25.25 -7.25
CA HIS A 764 22.63 -23.90 -6.71
C HIS A 764 21.36 -23.78 -5.90
N LYS A 765 21.40 -22.83 -4.96
CA LYS A 765 20.32 -22.56 -4.02
C LYS A 765 19.25 -21.64 -4.60
N VAL A 766 19.67 -20.61 -5.33
CA VAL A 766 18.83 -19.48 -5.71
C VAL A 766 19.13 -19.04 -7.15
N LEU A 767 18.07 -18.70 -7.88
CA LEU A 767 18.10 -17.95 -9.13
C LEU A 767 17.47 -16.58 -8.89
N ARG A 768 18.17 -15.49 -9.21
CA ARG A 768 17.57 -14.14 -9.22
C ARG A 768 17.22 -13.73 -10.64
N ILE A 769 16.01 -13.24 -10.88
CA ILE A 769 15.54 -12.73 -12.18
C ILE A 769 15.23 -11.24 -12.06
N ASN A 770 15.94 -10.42 -12.82
CA ASN A 770 15.67 -8.99 -12.96
C ASN A 770 14.71 -8.74 -14.11
N TYR A 771 13.59 -8.08 -13.84
CA TYR A 771 12.64 -7.69 -14.87
C TYR A 771 12.38 -6.18 -14.87
N THR A 772 11.74 -5.71 -15.93
CA THR A 772 11.22 -4.34 -15.99
C THR A 772 9.73 -4.38 -15.70
N THR A 773 9.30 -3.62 -14.72
CA THR A 773 7.90 -3.54 -14.30
C THR A 773 7.07 -2.73 -15.30
N TYR A 774 5.74 -2.85 -15.23
CA TYR A 774 4.81 -2.13 -16.10
C TYR A 774 5.01 -0.60 -16.14
N ASP A 775 5.48 0.00 -15.03
CA ASP A 775 5.75 1.44 -14.87
C ASP A 775 7.21 1.83 -15.15
N MET A 776 7.96 0.96 -15.85
CA MET A 776 9.35 1.17 -16.29
C MET A 776 10.37 1.22 -15.15
N ARG A 777 10.08 0.55 -14.03
CA ARG A 777 11.05 0.33 -12.93
C ARG A 777 11.75 -1.01 -13.09
N ARG A 778 12.82 -1.19 -12.31
CA ARG A 778 13.53 -2.46 -12.21
C ARG A 778 13.14 -3.12 -10.91
N ASP A 779 12.85 -4.41 -11.00
CA ASP A 779 12.50 -5.24 -9.87
C ASP A 779 13.13 -6.63 -10.06
N GLN A 780 13.18 -7.41 -8.98
CA GLN A 780 13.89 -8.68 -8.94
C GLN A 780 13.13 -9.72 -8.13
N ASP A 781 12.88 -10.88 -8.76
CA ASP A 781 12.38 -12.06 -8.07
C ASP A 781 13.53 -12.97 -7.65
N SER A 782 13.36 -13.63 -6.50
CA SER A 782 14.24 -14.71 -6.03
C SER A 782 13.49 -16.04 -6.13
N ILE A 783 14.04 -16.96 -6.91
CA ILE A 783 13.45 -18.28 -7.20
C ILE A 783 14.26 -19.34 -6.47
N ASN A 784 13.55 -20.16 -5.71
CA ASN A 784 14.11 -21.20 -4.87
C ASN A 784 13.26 -22.48 -4.99
N PRO A 785 13.82 -23.62 -5.41
CA PRO A 785 13.10 -24.88 -5.58
C PRO A 785 12.31 -25.32 -4.33
N ARG A 786 12.72 -24.89 -3.14
CA ARG A 786 12.11 -25.26 -1.87
C ARG A 786 10.90 -24.41 -1.50
N THR A 787 10.96 -23.10 -1.69
CA THR A 787 9.95 -22.15 -1.16
C THR A 787 9.17 -21.47 -2.27
N HIS A 788 9.87 -20.89 -3.25
CA HIS A 788 9.31 -20.12 -4.36
C HIS A 788 9.79 -20.67 -5.71
N PRO A 789 9.35 -21.87 -6.13
CA PRO A 789 9.88 -22.56 -7.30
C PRO A 789 9.14 -22.23 -8.59
N ASP A 790 7.97 -21.60 -8.51
CA ASP A 790 7.08 -21.45 -9.65
C ASP A 790 7.50 -20.25 -10.50
N ILE A 791 7.65 -20.48 -11.80
CA ILE A 791 8.13 -19.52 -12.78
C ILE A 791 7.14 -19.36 -13.93
N MET A 792 7.19 -18.19 -14.59
CA MET A 792 6.43 -17.94 -15.82
C MET A 792 7.33 -17.60 -17.01
N LEU A 793 6.92 -18.03 -18.20
CA LEU A 793 7.59 -17.83 -19.48
C LEU A 793 6.61 -17.30 -20.52
N LEU A 794 7.10 -16.76 -21.65
CA LEU A 794 6.24 -16.42 -22.78
C LEU A 794 5.76 -17.67 -23.50
N ALA A 795 4.46 -17.74 -23.78
CA ALA A 795 3.93 -18.76 -24.66
C ALA A 795 4.28 -18.48 -26.14
N PRO A 796 4.34 -19.51 -27.00
CA PRO A 796 4.47 -19.35 -28.44
C PRO A 796 3.37 -18.46 -29.04
N GLU A 797 3.68 -17.78 -30.14
CA GLU A 797 2.71 -16.94 -30.86
C GLU A 797 1.50 -17.76 -31.31
N GLY A 798 0.29 -17.25 -31.07
CA GLY A 798 -0.97 -17.94 -31.39
C GLY A 798 -1.50 -18.86 -30.29
N ALA A 799 -0.78 -19.03 -29.17
CA ALA A 799 -1.30 -19.75 -28.01
C ALA A 799 -2.55 -19.05 -27.42
N ALA A 800 -3.50 -19.85 -26.92
CA ALA A 800 -4.73 -19.34 -26.30
C ALA A 800 -4.49 -18.55 -25.00
N HIS A 801 -3.34 -18.79 -24.35
CA HIS A 801 -2.93 -18.13 -23.12
C HIS A 801 -1.49 -17.60 -23.30
N PRO A 802 -1.19 -16.35 -22.88
CA PRO A 802 0.06 -15.66 -23.21
C PRO A 802 1.32 -16.19 -22.50
N TYR A 803 1.17 -17.07 -21.51
CA TYR A 803 2.28 -17.52 -20.67
C TYR A 803 2.31 -19.03 -20.52
N LEU A 804 3.51 -19.58 -20.34
CA LEU A 804 3.70 -20.95 -19.84
C LEU A 804 4.13 -20.88 -18.39
N TYR A 805 3.84 -21.93 -17.61
CA TYR A 805 4.24 -22.02 -16.21
C TYR A 805 4.96 -23.33 -15.96
N ALA A 806 5.95 -23.27 -15.07
CA ALA A 806 6.68 -24.44 -14.64
C ALA A 806 7.08 -24.31 -13.17
N ARG A 807 7.25 -25.44 -12.51
CA ARG A 807 7.82 -25.54 -11.17
C ARG A 807 9.28 -25.95 -11.29
N VAL A 808 10.20 -25.13 -10.77
CA VAL A 808 11.63 -25.45 -10.74
C VAL A 808 11.90 -26.51 -9.68
N ILE A 809 12.41 -27.66 -10.11
CA ILE A 809 12.79 -28.81 -9.27
C ILE A 809 14.26 -28.68 -8.82
N GLY A 810 15.13 -28.21 -9.72
CA GLY A 810 16.56 -28.06 -9.48
C GLY A 810 17.18 -26.92 -10.28
N ILE A 811 18.18 -26.27 -9.68
CA ILE A 811 18.98 -25.22 -10.30
C ILE A 811 20.43 -25.70 -10.32
N PHE A 812 21.05 -25.76 -11.49
CA PHE A 812 22.45 -26.16 -11.59
C PHE A 812 23.15 -25.51 -12.78
N HIS A 813 24.48 -25.50 -12.76
CA HIS A 813 25.26 -25.31 -13.97
C HIS A 813 26.01 -26.59 -14.33
N VAL A 814 26.34 -26.70 -15.61
CA VAL A 814 27.19 -27.75 -16.16
C VAL A 814 28.31 -27.14 -16.97
N GLU A 815 29.43 -27.84 -17.03
CA GLU A 815 30.52 -27.52 -17.96
C GLU A 815 30.39 -28.48 -19.13
N ALA A 816 30.04 -27.96 -20.30
CA ALA A 816 29.70 -28.78 -21.46
C ALA A 816 30.41 -28.31 -22.73
N TYR A 817 30.64 -29.25 -23.65
CA TYR A 817 31.23 -29.00 -24.96
C TYR A 817 30.70 -30.00 -25.99
N ARG A 818 30.86 -29.69 -27.28
CA ARG A 818 30.61 -30.65 -28.37
C ARG A 818 31.93 -31.31 -28.75
N ALA A 819 31.92 -32.64 -28.72
CA ALA A 819 33.02 -33.45 -29.21
C ALA A 819 33.06 -33.40 -30.74
N GLY A 820 34.26 -33.23 -31.29
CA GLY A 820 34.51 -33.32 -32.72
C GLY A 820 34.64 -34.75 -33.21
N GLU A 821 34.77 -34.94 -34.53
CA GLU A 821 34.87 -36.27 -35.15
C GLU A 821 36.19 -37.00 -34.86
N SER A 822 37.20 -36.30 -34.30
CA SER A 822 38.52 -36.88 -34.00
C SER A 822 38.62 -37.39 -32.57
N PHE A 823 39.19 -38.58 -32.41
CA PHE A 823 39.40 -39.23 -31.10
C PHE A 823 40.47 -38.56 -30.22
N ASP A 824 41.27 -37.64 -30.77
CA ASP A 824 42.28 -36.87 -30.02
C ASP A 824 41.75 -35.55 -29.44
N GLY A 825 40.47 -35.25 -29.65
CA GLY A 825 39.81 -34.02 -29.17
C GLY A 825 40.21 -32.76 -29.93
N ALA A 826 40.97 -32.86 -31.04
CA ALA A 826 41.49 -31.70 -31.77
C ALA A 826 40.39 -30.81 -32.40
N TYR A 827 39.17 -31.34 -32.55
CA TYR A 827 38.01 -30.63 -33.09
C TYR A 827 36.90 -30.41 -32.05
N ASP A 828 37.19 -30.63 -30.77
CA ASP A 828 36.24 -30.34 -29.69
C ASP A 828 36.04 -28.82 -29.57
N THR A 829 34.83 -28.39 -29.26
CA THR A 829 34.58 -26.98 -28.95
C THR A 829 35.13 -26.63 -27.57
N ASP A 830 35.42 -25.35 -27.32
CA ASP A 830 35.74 -24.86 -25.97
C ASP A 830 34.61 -25.20 -24.98
N THR A 831 35.00 -25.60 -23.76
CA THR A 831 34.07 -25.87 -22.67
C THR A 831 33.34 -24.60 -22.25
N GLN A 832 32.01 -24.68 -22.18
CA GLN A 832 31.15 -23.59 -21.74
C GLN A 832 30.46 -23.92 -20.43
N THR A 833 30.42 -22.94 -19.53
CA THR A 833 29.57 -22.99 -18.33
C THR A 833 28.16 -22.61 -18.70
N ILE A 834 27.23 -23.57 -18.60
CA ILE A 834 25.82 -23.39 -18.98
C ILE A 834 24.94 -23.56 -17.75
N HIS A 835 24.18 -22.52 -17.38
CA HIS A 835 23.16 -22.57 -16.33
C HIS A 835 21.88 -23.21 -16.83
N VAL A 836 21.33 -24.18 -16.10
CA VAL A 836 20.15 -24.96 -16.50
C VAL A 836 19.16 -25.05 -15.34
N LEU A 837 17.87 -24.91 -15.66
CA LEU A 837 16.78 -25.15 -14.73
C LEU A 837 16.09 -26.46 -15.11
N TRP A 838 15.96 -27.37 -14.15
CA TRP A 838 15.14 -28.56 -14.31
C TRP A 838 13.75 -28.29 -13.77
N VAL A 839 12.72 -28.52 -14.58
CA VAL A 839 11.36 -28.08 -14.29
C VAL A 839 10.32 -29.18 -14.49
N ARG A 840 9.19 -29.05 -13.80
CA ARG A 840 7.93 -29.76 -14.08
C ARG A 840 6.93 -28.78 -14.69
N TRP A 841 6.34 -29.12 -15.83
CA TRP A 841 5.44 -28.23 -16.56
C TRP A 841 4.01 -28.21 -15.99
N PHE A 842 3.28 -27.14 -16.28
CA PHE A 842 1.84 -27.03 -16.06
C PHE A 842 1.10 -26.82 -17.37
N ASP A 843 -0.03 -27.50 -17.51
CA ASP A 843 -1.00 -27.25 -18.58
C ASP A 843 -2.07 -26.27 -18.14
N LEU A 844 -2.60 -25.50 -19.09
CA LEU A 844 -3.85 -24.77 -18.88
C LEU A 844 -5.02 -25.77 -18.83
N ASP A 845 -5.94 -25.58 -17.88
CA ASP A 845 -7.15 -26.38 -17.82
C ASP A 845 -8.19 -25.90 -18.84
N PRO A 846 -8.49 -26.67 -19.90
CA PRO A 846 -9.46 -26.26 -20.92
C PRO A 846 -10.91 -26.25 -20.41
N HIS A 847 -11.20 -26.91 -19.29
CA HIS A 847 -12.56 -27.02 -18.74
C HIS A 847 -12.96 -25.87 -17.81
N ALA A 848 -12.01 -25.03 -17.40
CA ALA A 848 -12.27 -23.84 -16.59
C ALA A 848 -11.56 -22.63 -17.20
N PRO A 849 -12.11 -22.06 -18.29
CA PRO A 849 -11.52 -20.89 -18.93
C PRO A 849 -11.51 -19.71 -17.95
N GLY A 850 -10.32 -19.28 -17.55
CA GLY A 850 -10.11 -18.08 -16.75
C GLY A 850 -9.96 -16.81 -17.59
N GLY A 851 -9.81 -15.68 -16.93
CA GLY A 851 -9.59 -14.37 -17.55
C GLY A 851 -10.62 -13.32 -17.15
N PHE A 852 -10.40 -12.09 -17.61
CA PHE A 852 -11.23 -10.94 -17.26
C PHE A 852 -12.66 -11.09 -17.78
N LYS A 853 -12.86 -11.58 -19.01
CA LYS A 853 -14.20 -11.85 -19.52
C LYS A 853 -14.98 -12.85 -18.65
N ALA A 854 -14.34 -13.92 -18.19
CA ALA A 854 -14.98 -14.97 -17.37
C ALA A 854 -15.10 -14.58 -15.89
N ARG A 855 -14.39 -13.55 -15.41
CA ARG A 855 -14.29 -13.18 -13.98
C ARG A 855 -13.81 -14.32 -13.10
N ARG A 856 -12.86 -15.10 -13.62
CA ARG A 856 -12.23 -16.24 -12.92
C ARG A 856 -10.72 -16.22 -13.14
N LEU A 857 -9.98 -16.74 -12.18
CA LEU A 857 -8.53 -16.88 -12.33
C LEU A 857 -8.22 -17.99 -13.34
N PRO A 858 -7.15 -17.86 -14.16
CA PRO A 858 -6.66 -18.97 -14.97
C PRO A 858 -6.33 -20.18 -14.10
N ARG A 859 -6.83 -21.35 -14.48
CA ARG A 859 -6.59 -22.61 -13.77
C ARG A 859 -5.62 -23.49 -14.54
N LEU A 860 -4.67 -24.05 -13.81
CA LEU A 860 -3.62 -24.93 -14.31
C LEU A 860 -3.83 -26.35 -13.77
N ARG A 861 -3.34 -27.34 -14.51
CA ARG A 861 -3.28 -28.75 -14.11
C ARG A 861 -1.89 -29.32 -14.40
N TRP A 862 -1.56 -30.45 -13.79
CA TRP A 862 -0.37 -31.18 -14.18
C TRP A 862 -0.61 -31.90 -15.52
N PRO A 863 0.37 -31.91 -16.43
CA PRO A 863 0.36 -32.77 -17.62
C PRO A 863 0.43 -34.25 -17.20
N ALA A 864 0.03 -35.13 -18.12
CA ALA A 864 0.23 -36.56 -17.94
C ALA A 864 1.71 -36.93 -18.14
N LEU A 865 2.17 -38.06 -17.58
CA LEU A 865 3.58 -38.45 -17.67
C LEU A 865 4.06 -38.71 -19.12
N ASP A 866 3.13 -39.05 -20.01
CA ASP A 866 3.37 -39.25 -21.45
C ASP A 866 3.26 -37.97 -22.28
N ASP A 867 3.02 -36.81 -21.65
CA ASP A 867 2.81 -35.51 -22.29
C ASP A 867 3.87 -34.49 -21.81
N ASP A 868 5.15 -34.83 -22.01
CA ASP A 868 6.33 -33.98 -21.72
C ASP A 868 6.27 -33.28 -20.33
N ALA A 869 5.94 -34.04 -19.28
CA ALA A 869 5.72 -33.51 -17.94
C ALA A 869 6.95 -32.82 -17.30
N PHE A 870 8.15 -33.18 -17.76
CA PHE A 870 9.42 -32.67 -17.27
C PHE A 870 10.23 -32.04 -18.40
N GLY A 871 11.17 -31.17 -18.05
CA GLY A 871 12.09 -30.65 -19.05
C GLY A 871 13.13 -29.68 -18.50
N PHE A 872 13.89 -29.08 -19.41
CA PHE A 872 14.94 -28.12 -19.08
C PHE A 872 14.69 -26.75 -19.71
N VAL A 873 14.83 -25.72 -18.89
CA VAL A 873 14.59 -24.32 -19.23
C VAL A 873 15.87 -23.51 -19.08
N SER A 874 16.13 -22.61 -20.03
CA SER A 874 17.21 -21.63 -19.86
C SER A 874 16.73 -20.51 -18.91
N PRO A 875 17.54 -20.09 -17.93
CA PRO A 875 17.22 -18.92 -17.10
C PRO A 875 16.87 -17.65 -17.91
N ASP A 876 17.42 -17.51 -19.12
CA ASP A 876 17.13 -16.40 -20.04
C ASP A 876 15.68 -16.38 -20.56
N GLN A 877 15.00 -17.52 -20.54
CA GLN A 877 13.60 -17.62 -20.98
C GLN A 877 12.60 -17.30 -19.87
N VAL A 878 13.06 -17.29 -18.61
CA VAL A 878 12.21 -16.99 -17.45
C VAL A 878 11.90 -15.50 -17.44
N LEU A 879 10.61 -15.16 -17.46
CA LEU A 879 10.17 -13.77 -17.38
C LEU A 879 10.29 -13.24 -15.95
N ARG A 880 9.79 -14.02 -14.99
CA ARG A 880 9.73 -13.72 -13.55
C ARG A 880 9.14 -14.91 -12.78
N ALA A 881 9.05 -14.81 -11.45
CA ALA A 881 8.37 -15.81 -10.62
C ALA A 881 6.83 -15.74 -10.79
N ALA A 882 6.14 -16.85 -10.52
CA ALA A 882 4.68 -16.96 -10.60
C ALA A 882 4.08 -17.30 -9.22
N HIS A 883 2.96 -16.67 -8.87
CA HIS A 883 2.18 -17.06 -7.68
C HIS A 883 1.12 -18.08 -8.07
N LEU A 884 1.37 -19.36 -7.77
CA LEU A 884 0.42 -20.44 -8.06
C LEU A 884 -0.25 -20.89 -6.75
N MET A 885 -1.54 -20.64 -6.62
CA MET A 885 -2.32 -21.00 -5.43
C MET A 885 -3.03 -22.34 -5.66
N PRO A 886 -3.00 -23.28 -4.71
CA PRO A 886 -3.79 -24.51 -4.84
C PRO A 886 -5.28 -24.23 -5.03
N ALA A 887 -5.92 -24.97 -5.92
CA ALA A 887 -7.38 -24.95 -6.07
C ALA A 887 -8.00 -25.90 -5.04
N PHE A 888 -8.06 -25.44 -3.78
CA PHE A 888 -8.35 -26.26 -2.60
C PHE A 888 -9.65 -27.08 -2.71
N ALA A 889 -10.66 -26.57 -3.41
CA ALA A 889 -11.95 -27.22 -3.59
C ALA A 889 -11.88 -28.57 -4.36
N HIS A 890 -10.79 -28.84 -5.09
CA HIS A 890 -10.65 -30.04 -5.92
C HIS A 890 -9.81 -31.14 -5.27
N GLY A 891 -9.15 -30.85 -4.15
CA GLY A 891 -8.32 -31.78 -3.41
C GLY A 891 -6.99 -32.12 -4.09
N GLN A 892 -6.29 -33.07 -3.48
CA GLN A 892 -5.01 -33.59 -3.94
C GLN A 892 -5.15 -34.94 -4.64
N SER A 893 -4.11 -35.35 -5.35
CA SER A 893 -4.03 -36.57 -6.16
C SER A 893 -2.58 -36.91 -6.46
N ASP A 894 -2.28 -38.20 -6.60
CA ASP A 894 -1.01 -38.71 -7.11
C ASP A 894 -1.07 -39.11 -8.58
N VAL A 895 -2.26 -39.20 -9.19
CA VAL A 895 -2.49 -39.64 -10.58
C VAL A 895 -1.51 -39.06 -11.62
N ALA A 896 -1.14 -37.77 -11.54
CA ALA A 896 -0.23 -37.14 -12.49
C ALA A 896 1.25 -37.52 -12.28
N LEU A 897 1.60 -38.08 -11.12
CA LEU A 897 2.95 -38.55 -10.77
C LEU A 897 2.83 -39.62 -9.67
N PRO A 898 2.60 -40.90 -10.00
CA PRO A 898 2.29 -41.91 -9.00
C PRO A 898 3.45 -42.20 -8.05
N GLY A 899 3.17 -42.28 -6.75
CA GLY A 899 4.14 -42.66 -5.72
C GLY A 899 5.22 -41.61 -5.42
N TYR A 900 6.31 -42.04 -4.80
CA TYR A 900 7.43 -41.17 -4.48
C TYR A 900 8.11 -40.63 -5.74
N SER A 901 8.42 -39.33 -5.76
CA SER A 901 9.28 -38.74 -6.77
C SER A 901 10.12 -37.59 -6.20
N VAL A 902 11.36 -37.45 -6.69
CA VAL A 902 12.26 -36.33 -6.41
C VAL A 902 11.72 -34.98 -6.90
N ALA A 903 10.72 -35.00 -7.79
CA ALA A 903 10.07 -33.81 -8.32
C ALA A 903 9.00 -33.21 -7.39
N ARG A 904 8.61 -33.90 -6.31
CA ARG A 904 7.73 -33.37 -5.25
C ARG A 904 8.53 -32.77 -4.10
N ARG A 905 7.93 -31.92 -3.27
CA ARG A 905 8.57 -31.50 -2.01
C ARG A 905 8.38 -32.57 -0.93
N GLU A 906 9.27 -32.61 0.06
CA GLU A 906 9.16 -33.60 1.16
C GLU A 906 7.89 -33.39 2.00
N GLU A 907 7.42 -32.15 2.07
CA GLU A 907 6.22 -31.73 2.80
C GLU A 907 4.90 -32.11 2.10
N ASP A 908 4.95 -32.53 0.83
CA ASP A 908 3.75 -32.83 0.02
C ASP A 908 3.19 -34.24 0.27
N GLU A 909 3.85 -35.07 1.11
CA GLU A 909 3.44 -36.44 1.46
C GLU A 909 3.05 -37.32 0.24
N ASP A 910 3.79 -37.17 -0.86
CA ASP A 910 3.56 -37.86 -2.15
C ASP A 910 2.20 -37.56 -2.81
N LEU A 911 1.60 -36.41 -2.53
CA LEU A 911 0.36 -35.95 -3.15
C LEU A 911 0.52 -34.55 -3.77
N ASP A 912 0.00 -34.37 -4.99
CA ASP A 912 -0.07 -33.05 -5.63
C ASP A 912 -1.48 -32.47 -5.54
N TRP A 913 -1.60 -31.14 -5.40
CA TRP A 913 -2.87 -30.49 -5.70
C TRP A 913 -3.23 -30.70 -7.17
N LYS A 914 -4.48 -31.13 -7.45
CA LYS A 914 -4.94 -31.44 -8.81
C LYS A 914 -4.87 -30.24 -9.74
N TYR A 915 -5.24 -29.07 -9.22
CA TYR A 915 -5.28 -27.82 -9.96
C TYR A 915 -4.67 -26.69 -9.14
N HIS A 916 -4.17 -25.69 -9.86
CA HIS A 916 -3.65 -24.45 -9.28
C HIS A 916 -4.25 -23.24 -9.99
N TYR A 917 -4.59 -22.20 -9.26
CA TYR A 917 -4.97 -20.91 -9.82
C TYR A 917 -3.75 -19.99 -9.94
N VAL A 918 -3.67 -19.29 -11.06
CA VAL A 918 -2.68 -18.25 -11.26
C VAL A 918 -3.11 -16.98 -10.51
N GLY A 919 -2.27 -16.52 -9.58
CA GLY A 919 -2.46 -15.30 -8.81
C GLY A 919 -2.22 -14.03 -9.63
N ILE A 920 -3.09 -13.75 -10.61
CA ILE A 920 -2.95 -12.59 -11.50
C ILE A 920 -3.01 -11.24 -10.77
N PHE A 921 -3.51 -11.21 -9.52
CA PHE A 921 -3.59 -10.03 -8.66
C PHE A 921 -2.48 -9.96 -7.59
N ALA A 922 -1.48 -10.87 -7.62
CA ALA A 922 -0.43 -10.94 -6.61
C ALA A 922 0.27 -9.57 -6.43
N ASP A 923 0.63 -8.94 -7.54
CA ASP A 923 1.16 -7.57 -7.58
C ASP A 923 0.70 -6.81 -8.84
N ARG A 924 1.03 -5.52 -8.87
CA ARG A 924 0.66 -4.58 -9.94
C ARG A 924 1.25 -4.99 -11.29
N ASP A 925 2.48 -5.51 -11.29
CA ASP A 925 3.14 -5.95 -12.51
C ASP A 925 2.48 -7.20 -13.09
N MET A 926 2.13 -8.16 -12.22
CA MET A 926 1.42 -9.38 -12.56
C MET A 926 0.06 -9.03 -13.17
N PHE A 927 -0.71 -8.15 -12.53
CA PHE A 927 -1.98 -7.68 -13.07
C PHE A 927 -1.82 -7.10 -14.48
N MET A 928 -0.85 -6.21 -14.68
CA MET A 928 -0.60 -5.58 -15.98
C MET A 928 -0.04 -6.53 -17.04
N ARG A 929 0.54 -7.67 -16.66
CA ARG A 929 0.94 -8.74 -17.59
C ARG A 929 -0.26 -9.46 -18.20
N TYR A 930 -1.34 -9.65 -17.45
CA TYR A 930 -2.57 -10.25 -17.95
C TYR A 930 -3.53 -9.21 -18.53
N TRP A 931 -3.60 -8.01 -17.94
CA TRP A 931 -4.43 -6.94 -18.47
C TRP A 931 -3.83 -6.37 -19.76
N GLY A 932 -2.52 -6.29 -19.88
CA GLY A 932 -1.84 -5.69 -21.02
C GLY A 932 -1.81 -4.16 -20.97
N GLY A 933 -1.27 -3.55 -22.03
CA GLY A 933 -1.16 -2.09 -22.14
C GLY A 933 -0.01 -1.47 -21.34
N ALA A 934 0.74 -2.26 -20.57
CA ALA A 934 1.92 -1.85 -19.81
C ALA A 934 3.01 -1.19 -20.67
N VAL A 935 3.65 -0.15 -20.15
CA VAL A 935 4.73 0.57 -20.85
C VAL A 935 6.05 -0.21 -20.74
N GLY A 936 6.41 -0.66 -19.54
CA GLY A 936 7.70 -1.32 -19.31
C GLY A 936 7.81 -2.76 -19.83
N HIS A 937 6.71 -3.41 -20.22
CA HIS A 937 6.73 -4.75 -20.82
C HIS A 937 7.10 -4.76 -22.31
N GLN A 938 7.31 -3.59 -22.93
CA GLN A 938 7.53 -3.45 -24.39
C GLN A 938 8.99 -3.65 -24.83
N ARG A 939 9.78 -4.48 -24.13
CA ARG A 939 11.20 -4.70 -24.47
C ARG A 939 11.35 -5.62 -25.67
N GLY A 940 11.67 -5.04 -26.83
CA GLY A 940 12.38 -5.74 -27.90
C GLY A 940 13.89 -5.53 -27.76
N ASN A 941 14.68 -6.53 -28.14
CA ASN A 941 16.11 -6.34 -28.43
C ASN A 941 16.27 -5.17 -29.40
N THR A 942 17.39 -4.46 -29.26
CA THR A 942 17.85 -3.38 -30.13
C THR A 942 17.41 -3.59 -31.60
N GLY A 943 16.37 -2.85 -32.02
CA GLY A 943 15.97 -2.76 -33.43
C GLY A 943 14.72 -3.52 -33.89
N LYS A 944 14.01 -4.29 -33.05
CA LYS A 944 12.69 -4.85 -33.43
C LYS A 944 11.64 -4.66 -32.33
N PRO A 945 10.62 -3.80 -32.52
CA PRO A 945 9.50 -3.72 -31.58
C PRO A 945 8.72 -5.03 -31.63
N ARG A 946 8.71 -5.80 -30.53
CA ARG A 946 7.72 -6.87 -30.34
C ARG A 946 6.49 -6.27 -29.65
N PRO A 947 5.27 -6.54 -30.13
CA PRO A 947 4.06 -6.16 -29.41
C PRO A 947 4.07 -6.78 -28.01
N ALA A 948 3.47 -6.08 -27.03
CA ALA A 948 3.25 -6.67 -25.71
C ALA A 948 2.49 -8.00 -25.85
N PRO A 949 2.83 -9.02 -25.05
CA PRO A 949 2.26 -10.37 -25.20
C PRO A 949 0.74 -10.40 -25.02
N VAL A 950 0.15 -9.39 -24.38
CA VAL A 950 -1.29 -9.30 -24.15
C VAL A 950 -1.85 -7.95 -24.57
N ALA A 951 -2.96 -8.00 -25.33
CA ALA A 951 -3.77 -6.83 -25.65
C ALA A 951 -4.84 -6.63 -24.57
N PRO A 952 -5.11 -5.38 -24.14
CA PRO A 952 -6.19 -5.09 -23.21
C PRO A 952 -7.55 -5.58 -23.71
N GLU A 953 -8.24 -6.36 -22.88
CA GLU A 953 -9.64 -6.73 -23.11
C GLU A 953 -10.58 -5.61 -22.64
N PRO A 954 -11.69 -5.34 -23.34
CA PRO A 954 -12.69 -4.40 -22.85
C PRO A 954 -13.41 -4.97 -21.62
N ILE A 955 -13.59 -4.14 -20.58
CA ILE A 955 -14.45 -4.51 -19.45
C ILE A 955 -15.91 -4.43 -19.92
N THR A 956 -16.54 -5.59 -20.02
CA THR A 956 -17.96 -5.69 -20.36
C THR A 956 -18.84 -5.69 -19.10
N PRO A 957 -20.05 -5.10 -19.15
CA PRO A 957 -21.04 -5.24 -18.08
C PRO A 957 -21.29 -6.71 -17.72
N LEU A 958 -21.66 -6.95 -16.47
CA LEU A 958 -22.11 -8.27 -16.04
C LEU A 958 -23.51 -8.53 -16.61
N THR A 959 -23.74 -9.73 -17.15
CA THR A 959 -24.98 -10.09 -17.85
C THR A 959 -25.65 -11.31 -17.22
N GLY A 960 -26.98 -11.37 -17.27
CA GLY A 960 -27.81 -12.50 -16.82
C GLY A 960 -28.68 -12.14 -15.61
N ASP A 961 -29.68 -12.97 -15.32
CA ASP A 961 -30.79 -12.74 -14.35
C ASP A 961 -30.35 -12.26 -12.94
N GLY A 962 -29.08 -12.50 -12.58
CA GLY A 962 -28.50 -12.07 -11.30
C GLY A 962 -27.94 -10.64 -11.27
N TYR A 963 -27.65 -10.03 -12.42
CA TYR A 963 -26.89 -8.78 -12.55
C TYR A 963 -27.61 -7.66 -13.28
N ASP A 964 -28.77 -7.95 -13.90
CA ASP A 964 -29.60 -6.93 -14.50
C ASP A 964 -30.06 -5.94 -13.41
N ASP A 965 -29.86 -4.64 -13.67
CA ASP A 965 -30.41 -3.57 -12.84
C ASP A 965 -31.91 -3.44 -13.22
N GLU A 966 -32.70 -4.47 -12.85
CA GLU A 966 -34.17 -4.45 -12.95
C GLU A 966 -34.73 -3.40 -11.98
N ASP A 967 -35.35 -2.37 -12.56
CA ASP A 967 -36.08 -1.25 -11.97
C ASP A 967 -35.38 -0.39 -10.89
N GLU A 968 -35.61 0.92 -10.95
CA GLU A 968 -35.06 1.94 -10.04
C GLU A 968 -35.60 1.83 -8.59
N GLU A 969 -36.01 0.64 -8.14
CA GLU A 969 -36.51 0.43 -6.79
C GLU A 969 -35.33 0.34 -5.82
N GLU A 970 -35.42 1.11 -4.73
CA GLU A 970 -34.47 1.02 -3.64
C GLU A 970 -34.42 -0.44 -3.16
N PRO A 971 -33.23 -1.04 -2.98
CA PRO A 971 -33.15 -2.38 -2.39
C PRO A 971 -33.87 -2.33 -1.04
N GLU A 972 -34.90 -3.17 -0.83
CA GLU A 972 -35.74 -3.21 0.37
C GLU A 972 -34.89 -3.28 1.65
N ASN A 973 -34.51 -2.11 2.13
CA ASN A 973 -33.98 -1.85 3.44
C ASN A 973 -35.00 -0.91 4.06
N GLU A 974 -36.10 -1.47 4.57
CA GLU A 974 -36.90 -0.79 5.59
C GLU A 974 -35.99 -0.49 6.79
N ALA A 975 -35.32 0.66 6.72
CA ALA A 975 -34.71 1.36 7.82
C ALA A 975 -35.55 2.59 8.22
N ASP A 976 -36.80 2.66 7.74
CA ASP A 976 -37.81 3.54 8.32
C ASP A 976 -38.32 2.92 9.61
N ILE A 977 -37.62 3.22 10.70
CA ILE A 977 -38.31 3.41 11.97
C ILE A 977 -38.87 4.84 11.91
N PRO A 978 -40.20 5.04 11.91
CA PRO A 978 -40.79 6.37 11.95
C PRO A 978 -40.34 7.07 13.24
N GLY A 979 -40.16 8.38 13.18
CA GLY A 979 -39.57 9.16 14.25
C GLY A 979 -40.19 8.92 15.62
N GLU A 980 -39.50 8.15 16.45
CA GLU A 980 -39.46 8.35 17.89
C GLU A 980 -38.11 8.97 18.21
N HIS A 981 -38.16 10.21 18.67
CA HIS A 981 -37.09 10.81 19.47
C HIS A 981 -36.92 9.95 20.74
N SER A 982 -36.17 8.86 20.67
CA SER A 982 -35.63 8.25 21.87
C SER A 982 -34.36 9.02 22.26
N ASP A 983 -34.45 9.71 23.39
CA ASP A 983 -33.34 10.31 24.13
C ASP A 983 -32.39 9.23 24.71
N ASP A 984 -32.09 8.19 23.95
CA ASP A 984 -30.97 7.30 24.27
C ASP A 984 -29.70 8.00 23.78
N ALA A 985 -29.12 8.75 24.72
CA ALA A 985 -27.79 9.34 24.70
C ALA A 985 -26.91 8.77 23.58
N LEU A 986 -26.63 9.62 22.59
CA LEU A 986 -25.52 9.57 21.63
C LEU A 986 -24.49 8.52 22.04
N GLU A 987 -24.67 7.28 21.59
CA GLU A 987 -23.54 6.39 21.48
C GLU A 987 -22.61 7.06 20.47
N PRO A 988 -21.32 7.27 20.81
CA PRO A 988 -20.35 7.59 19.78
C PRO A 988 -20.50 6.51 18.71
N PRO A 989 -20.40 6.84 17.41
CA PRO A 989 -20.47 5.84 16.36
C PRO A 989 -19.62 4.64 16.77
N LEU A 990 -20.13 3.43 16.54
CA LEU A 990 -19.30 2.23 16.50
C LEU A 990 -18.10 2.58 15.60
N GLY A 991 -16.99 3.00 16.20
CA GLY A 991 -15.87 3.67 15.53
C GLY A 991 -15.39 5.04 16.03
N SER A 992 -15.86 5.62 17.16
CA SER A 992 -15.25 6.90 17.65
C SER A 992 -14.90 7.01 19.13
N GLU A 993 -15.29 6.08 20.00
CA GLU A 993 -14.62 5.90 21.29
C GLU A 993 -14.47 4.41 21.57
N ASP A 994 -13.23 3.95 21.75
CA ASP A 994 -12.85 2.62 22.25
C ASP A 994 -13.10 1.39 21.33
N ASP A 995 -12.95 1.56 20.01
CA ASP A 995 -12.61 0.47 19.05
C ASP A 995 -11.67 0.96 17.92
N ASN A 996 -10.96 2.09 18.11
CA ASN A 996 -9.63 2.22 17.51
C ASN A 996 -8.71 1.28 18.30
N GLU A 997 -8.89 -0.03 18.16
CA GLU A 997 -7.72 -0.89 18.13
C GLU A 997 -6.93 -0.34 16.95
N HIS A 998 -6.02 0.62 17.20
CA HIS A 998 -4.86 0.79 16.35
C HIS A 998 -4.31 -0.62 16.23
N THR A 999 -4.55 -1.25 15.08
CA THR A 999 -3.92 -2.50 14.73
C THR A 999 -2.49 -2.15 14.33
N GLU A 1000 -1.74 -1.65 15.31
CA GLU A 1000 -0.30 -1.85 15.30
C GLU A 1000 -0.13 -3.35 15.44
N SER A 1001 0.41 -3.97 14.39
CA SER A 1001 1.09 -5.22 14.55
C SER A 1001 2.06 -5.01 15.71
N GLU A 1002 1.87 -5.76 16.80
CA GLU A 1002 3.07 -6.19 17.50
C GLU A 1002 3.79 -7.03 16.45
N ASP A 1003 4.87 -6.49 15.90
CA ASP A 1003 5.77 -7.18 15.00
C ASP A 1003 6.22 -8.44 15.73
N THR A 1004 5.50 -9.53 15.48
CA THR A 1004 5.88 -10.83 15.99
C THR A 1004 7.10 -11.21 15.18
N ASP A 1005 8.26 -11.20 15.84
CA ASP A 1005 9.56 -11.71 15.39
C ASP A 1005 9.54 -13.18 14.85
N ASP A 1006 8.36 -13.79 14.69
CA ASP A 1006 8.16 -15.16 14.24
C ASP A 1006 8.32 -15.33 12.71
N ASP A 1007 8.37 -14.24 11.92
CA ASP A 1007 8.74 -14.27 10.50
C ASP A 1007 10.23 -14.64 10.28
N ALA A 1008 11.02 -14.74 11.35
CA ALA A 1008 12.43 -15.15 11.31
C ALA A 1008 12.68 -16.59 10.82
N ALA A 1009 11.64 -17.39 10.56
CA ALA A 1009 11.79 -18.77 10.07
C ALA A 1009 12.27 -18.84 8.60
N LEU A 1010 12.11 -17.77 7.82
CA LEU A 1010 12.63 -17.64 6.46
C LEU A 1010 13.44 -16.34 6.35
N GLY A 1011 14.58 -16.28 7.05
CA GLY A 1011 15.50 -15.15 6.94
C GLY A 1011 15.93 -14.86 5.49
N PRO A 1012 16.50 -13.68 5.21
CA PRO A 1012 16.91 -13.27 3.86
C PRO A 1012 17.73 -14.38 3.19
N GLU A 1013 17.40 -14.71 1.95
CA GLU A 1013 18.14 -15.74 1.21
C GLU A 1013 19.62 -15.34 1.12
N ASP A 1014 20.55 -16.29 1.31
CA ASP A 1014 21.98 -16.02 1.49
C ASP A 1014 22.52 -14.94 0.53
N GLY A 1015 22.91 -13.78 1.08
CA GLY A 1015 23.46 -12.66 0.32
C GLY A 1015 22.46 -11.58 -0.07
N GLU A 1016 21.17 -11.69 0.29
CA GLU A 1016 20.25 -10.55 0.31
C GLU A 1016 20.54 -9.64 1.52
N VAL A 1017 20.42 -8.32 1.32
CA VAL A 1017 20.47 -7.37 2.43
C VAL A 1017 19.20 -7.59 3.25
N PRO A 1018 19.30 -7.83 4.57
CA PRO A 1018 18.11 -7.87 5.42
C PRO A 1018 17.44 -6.50 5.33
N MET A 1019 16.34 -6.42 4.59
CA MET A 1019 15.44 -5.28 4.65
C MET A 1019 14.66 -5.42 5.94
N ASP A 1020 14.61 -4.36 6.73
CA ASP A 1020 13.71 -4.36 7.88
C ASP A 1020 12.24 -4.33 7.39
N GLU A 1021 11.30 -4.63 8.29
CA GLU A 1021 9.89 -4.67 7.94
C GLU A 1021 9.37 -3.34 7.38
N ASP A 1022 9.97 -2.22 7.79
CA ASP A 1022 9.61 -0.88 7.32
C ASP A 1022 10.01 -0.72 5.85
N GLU A 1023 11.24 -1.10 5.47
CA GLU A 1023 11.73 -1.11 4.08
C GLU A 1023 10.88 -1.99 3.15
N LEU A 1024 10.50 -3.19 3.61
CA LEU A 1024 9.64 -4.11 2.87
C LEU A 1024 8.24 -3.52 2.64
N GLU A 1025 7.68 -2.84 3.64
CA GLU A 1025 6.36 -2.23 3.53
C GLU A 1025 6.35 -1.02 2.60
N LEU A 1026 7.45 -0.27 2.54
CA LEU A 1026 7.64 0.86 1.63
C LEU A 1026 7.72 0.39 0.18
N ASP A 1027 8.54 -0.61 -0.10
CA ASP A 1027 8.67 -1.21 -1.44
C ASP A 1027 7.30 -1.71 -1.94
N ARG A 1028 6.56 -2.40 -1.07
CA ARG A 1028 5.20 -2.85 -1.37
C ARG A 1028 4.22 -1.71 -1.63
N ALA A 1029 4.24 -0.65 -0.81
CA ALA A 1029 3.44 0.55 -1.06
C ALA A 1029 3.87 1.26 -2.37
N GLY A 1030 4.99 0.85 -2.96
CA GLY A 1030 5.55 1.34 -4.21
C GLY A 1030 6.47 2.54 -4.05
N PHE A 1031 7.03 2.70 -2.85
CA PHE A 1031 8.10 3.63 -2.57
C PHE A 1031 9.43 2.91 -2.76
N ALA A 1032 10.42 3.58 -3.34
CA ALA A 1032 11.69 2.93 -3.62
C ALA A 1032 12.34 2.43 -2.31
N PRO A 1033 12.72 1.13 -2.20
CA PRO A 1033 13.51 0.64 -1.09
C PRO A 1033 14.88 1.34 -1.05
N MET A 1034 15.58 1.23 0.08
CA MET A 1034 16.81 1.99 0.34
C MET A 1034 17.89 1.79 -0.71
#